data_AF-A0A2D7L8X8-F1
#
_entry.id   AF-A0A2D7L8X8-F1
#
_cell.length_a   1.000
_cell.length_b   1.000
_cell.length_c   1.000
_cell.angle_alpha   90.00
_cell.angle_beta   90.00
_cell.angle_gamma   90.00
#
_symmetry.space_group_name_H-M   'P 1'
#
loop_
_entity.id
_entity.type
_entity.pdbx_description
1 polymer ?
#
loop_
_entity_poly.entity_id
_entity_poly.type
_entity_poly.pdbx_seq_one_letter_code
_entity_poly.pdbx_strand_id
1 'polypeptide(L)'
;DEHCATTFQVPSRDRIIVEQVAGPLPTYIVTTCRGRAFNLALGYLFAGIAVRDNIIVNEISFDENGFMIKLSHEVEISKIPELFKDGSSGEVLQRYMLDSQLFAKRFREVSSRSMLNPRRIGAEEVSPKQFQNRAEQILRAHRQMEDSVLIREAMSEILTSDLEMNELSDFISRMDSEDVRIVHRKVKMPSPLGMTLFMSSFEDLLSLRTRAYLIKDIDPEILRRLLGARSLATDLDRERLGQYYQDKVAVPTSAMGLLRLMDMGGGLEKTLTHPLYSDKLKSLEFNQLRDWVYELAERGLITKVRNTGHSQIDDKWFSERMAGVHGTLGCLAASGADEMDDLRSLYTGGLTFDIGMDFTAGQAGTWKQTSLSDPIDCLRLKLLDMLGSEGPRTLDKLADRLPFPRAQVESVLQELEMRNLVSIGFFTQTEDGEYILRVDEYRITGGQVEVVDYRTLQTLILHKSFQQYDEPAEAIRNLILVQRRDEMLHRVKDYRFRDWKDIKHDPDVINGRLLHNRVGYTMEDQLPLVLGLRGEPWIGPLEEELLEKIPKDGMSRIELFADYPKGKDHVHIQRSLKSALGNLERQLIIGKKYIELPNRKRSLAVFHRIHERVKPMKFDEAVKNLIERIGPVRLHTLRFFVSRPVEELAETLRELEKSERIVRIVALQPDPTDYYSSHEDAEKLLSPMAEDRTMRILSQSDPFCSRFIQEVRLMLKQGWYHPVFKGVDPVGRILMFVVNDYLEIKDINIPHSYLDEFKDTFDDLLENYRDRLVDVSVIHAFNGVPVHDCDENVQQILTDLGFESMGDGERYIRGGVVDPQPRKKINRILFHHHSLHQKTRYENETMALEHLDELRDDFALRGRCEMFRVDLKSMAAAHQLHQGTNLRGHLVWARMTHFQRLLTIRNVPAPEEDEDILQFFREHHDPTIFMERHAMRRGEFRKLISPLVRSGHLVQDYRGGFKTVEPLHESDLWEVKRDYLRDLVQHYPVITLKQVERLAGSPFSAEEISDVMREFEEDGTLIKGFLVDDMHDVCWGRHALLDGSDAISRTRDLVIPPSDPLIHYFGSLLRERFGYGSAYLVFHREEPVAAFKANTREGVIHITDFVGDSDLEKEALRVMKEFAWEHDMPLRGKLYERLRTR
;
A
#
# COMPACT_ATOMS: atom_id res chain seq x y z
N ASP A 1 -56.30 12.97 -7.88
CA ASP A 1 -56.90 14.16 -8.52
C ASP A 1 -56.00 14.82 -9.57
N GLU A 2 -54.76 15.21 -9.25
CA GLU A 2 -53.83 15.82 -10.24
C GLU A 2 -53.54 14.94 -11.48
N HIS A 3 -53.35 13.63 -11.27
CA HIS A 3 -53.19 12.69 -12.40
C HIS A 3 -54.45 12.65 -13.27
N CYS A 4 -55.65 12.60 -12.68
CA CYS A 4 -56.91 12.61 -13.43
C CYS A 4 -57.10 13.92 -14.23
N ALA A 5 -56.65 15.05 -13.69
CA ALA A 5 -56.70 16.35 -14.39
C ALA A 5 -55.78 16.42 -15.61
N THR A 6 -54.71 15.62 -15.65
CA THR A 6 -53.72 15.60 -16.74
C THR A 6 -53.96 14.48 -17.76
N THR A 7 -54.38 13.30 -17.31
CA THR A 7 -54.61 12.14 -18.18
C THR A 7 -56.09 11.88 -18.49
N PHE A 8 -57.05 12.56 -17.84
CA PHE A 8 -58.50 12.35 -17.98
C PHE A 8 -58.98 10.90 -17.71
N GLN A 9 -58.09 10.00 -17.33
CA GLN A 9 -58.33 8.58 -17.10
C GLN A 9 -57.38 8.08 -16.03
N VAL A 10 -57.85 7.26 -15.10
CA VAL A 10 -57.06 6.74 -13.97
C VAL A 10 -56.80 5.25 -14.18
N PRO A 11 -55.62 4.72 -13.80
CA PRO A 11 -55.38 3.27 -13.75
C PRO A 11 -56.43 2.60 -12.87
N SER A 12 -56.88 1.41 -13.24
CA SER A 12 -57.84 0.64 -12.46
C SER A 12 -57.56 -0.85 -12.55
N ARG A 13 -58.32 -1.66 -11.80
CA ARG A 13 -58.24 -3.13 -11.86
C ARG A 13 -58.52 -3.71 -13.26
N ASP A 14 -59.08 -2.92 -14.18
CA ASP A 14 -59.35 -3.36 -15.55
C ASP A 14 -58.70 -2.41 -16.58
N ARG A 15 -57.82 -1.51 -16.15
CA ARG A 15 -57.18 -0.53 -17.03
C ARG A 15 -55.71 -0.30 -16.70
N ILE A 16 -54.85 -0.54 -17.69
CA ILE A 16 -53.43 -0.18 -17.65
C ILE A 16 -53.22 1.04 -18.55
N ILE A 17 -52.46 2.03 -18.07
CA ILE A 17 -52.08 3.21 -18.84
C ILE A 17 -50.64 3.05 -19.29
N VAL A 18 -50.40 3.23 -20.58
CA VAL A 18 -49.07 3.21 -21.19
C VAL A 18 -48.80 4.59 -21.78
N GLU A 19 -47.91 5.34 -21.15
CA GLU A 19 -47.46 6.65 -21.62
C GLU A 19 -46.15 6.50 -22.37
N GLN A 20 -46.15 6.83 -23.65
CA GLN A 20 -44.93 6.91 -24.44
C GLN A 20 -44.42 8.34 -24.43
N VAL A 21 -43.26 8.56 -23.81
CA VAL A 21 -42.63 9.88 -23.68
C VAL A 21 -41.78 10.16 -24.91
N ALA A 22 -41.89 11.37 -25.45
CA ALA A 22 -41.03 11.81 -26.55
C ALA A 22 -39.57 11.94 -26.08
N GLY A 23 -38.64 11.25 -26.73
CA GLY A 23 -37.21 11.26 -26.43
C GLY A 23 -36.39 10.58 -27.52
N PRO A 24 -35.05 10.64 -27.48
CA PRO A 24 -34.16 10.05 -28.49
C PRO A 24 -34.28 8.51 -28.56
N LEU A 25 -34.63 7.88 -27.44
CA LEU A 25 -34.98 6.47 -27.36
C LEU A 25 -36.47 6.32 -26.97
N PRO A 26 -37.23 5.42 -27.62
CA PRO A 26 -38.60 5.10 -27.24
C PRO A 26 -38.71 4.72 -25.76
N THR A 27 -39.35 5.59 -24.97
CA THR A 27 -39.50 5.43 -23.52
C THR A 27 -40.98 5.22 -23.18
N TYR A 28 -41.27 4.10 -22.53
CA TYR A 28 -42.63 3.72 -22.14
C TYR A 28 -42.74 3.69 -20.62
N ILE A 29 -43.74 4.39 -20.08
CA ILE A 29 -44.09 4.39 -18.66
C ILE A 29 -45.44 3.68 -18.54
N VAL A 30 -45.44 2.52 -17.90
CA VAL A 30 -46.63 1.66 -17.73
C VAL A 30 -47.10 1.78 -16.29
N THR A 31 -48.30 2.33 -16.09
CA THR A 31 -48.90 2.53 -14.77
C THR A 31 -50.03 1.54 -14.54
N THR A 32 -49.94 0.75 -13.47
CA THR A 32 -50.89 -0.32 -13.14
C THR A 32 -51.53 -0.16 -11.74
N CYS A 33 -50.80 0.41 -10.77
CA CYS A 33 -51.17 0.51 -9.36
C CYS A 33 -51.51 -0.83 -8.66
N ARG A 34 -50.90 -1.95 -9.10
CA ARG A 34 -51.12 -3.30 -8.54
C ARG A 34 -50.02 -3.83 -7.64
N GLY A 35 -49.12 -2.93 -7.22
CA GLY A 35 -47.99 -3.30 -6.38
C GLY A 35 -46.80 -3.83 -7.16
N ARG A 36 -45.66 -3.85 -6.48
CA ARG A 36 -44.34 -4.05 -7.08
C ARG A 36 -44.15 -5.46 -7.68
N ALA A 37 -44.67 -6.50 -7.05
CA ALA A 37 -44.52 -7.89 -7.52
C ALA A 37 -45.23 -8.12 -8.88
N PHE A 38 -46.42 -7.55 -9.05
CA PHE A 38 -47.14 -7.57 -10.32
C PHE A 38 -46.40 -6.77 -11.41
N ASN A 39 -45.90 -5.57 -11.07
CA ASN A 39 -45.14 -4.74 -12.01
C ASN A 39 -43.82 -5.37 -12.45
N LEU A 40 -43.13 -6.08 -11.55
CA LEU A 40 -41.94 -6.87 -11.88
C LEU A 40 -42.29 -7.96 -12.88
N ALA A 41 -43.36 -8.72 -12.63
CA ALA A 41 -43.78 -9.81 -13.50
C ALA A 41 -44.17 -9.29 -14.90
N LEU A 42 -45.01 -8.25 -14.96
CA LEU A 42 -45.45 -7.65 -16.22
C LEU A 42 -44.30 -6.96 -16.97
N GLY A 43 -43.42 -6.23 -16.27
CA GLY A 43 -42.31 -5.50 -16.89
C GLY A 43 -41.22 -6.41 -17.44
N TYR A 44 -40.86 -7.49 -16.73
CA TYR A 44 -39.94 -8.49 -17.26
C TYR A 44 -40.52 -9.29 -18.42
N LEU A 45 -41.83 -9.55 -18.39
CA LEU A 45 -42.51 -10.17 -19.52
C LEU A 45 -42.48 -9.24 -20.74
N PHE A 46 -42.73 -7.94 -20.54
CA PHE A 46 -42.65 -6.91 -21.59
C PHE A 46 -41.24 -6.83 -22.20
N ALA A 47 -40.20 -6.86 -21.35
CA ALA A 47 -38.82 -6.87 -21.78
C ALA A 47 -38.46 -8.17 -22.54
N GLY A 48 -38.92 -9.33 -22.07
CA GLY A 48 -38.72 -10.61 -22.76
C GLY A 48 -39.36 -10.65 -24.15
N ILE A 49 -40.54 -10.04 -24.30
CA ILE A 49 -41.20 -9.88 -25.61
C ILE A 49 -40.37 -8.96 -26.51
N ALA A 50 -39.90 -7.82 -26.00
CA ALA A 50 -39.07 -6.89 -26.77
C ALA A 50 -37.78 -7.57 -27.28
N VAL A 51 -37.08 -8.32 -26.41
CA VAL A 51 -35.86 -9.05 -26.80
C VAL A 51 -36.14 -10.14 -27.83
N ARG A 52 -37.28 -10.86 -27.72
CA ARG A 52 -37.69 -11.85 -28.73
C ARG A 52 -37.86 -11.23 -30.12
N ASP A 53 -38.32 -9.99 -30.17
CA ASP A 53 -38.55 -9.24 -31.40
C ASP A 53 -37.28 -8.45 -31.85
N ASN A 54 -36.10 -8.79 -31.32
CA ASN A 54 -34.81 -8.12 -31.57
C ASN A 54 -34.77 -6.63 -31.19
N ILE A 55 -35.58 -6.23 -30.22
CA ILE A 55 -35.56 -4.87 -29.67
C ILE A 55 -34.72 -4.90 -28.39
N ILE A 56 -33.67 -4.07 -28.37
CA ILE A 56 -32.76 -3.99 -27.23
C ILE A 56 -33.44 -3.22 -26.12
N VAL A 57 -33.48 -3.81 -24.93
CA VAL A 57 -33.92 -3.15 -23.70
C VAL A 57 -32.72 -2.40 -23.12
N ASN A 58 -32.72 -1.09 -23.29
CA ASN A 58 -31.65 -0.23 -22.79
C ASN A 58 -31.78 0.00 -21.29
N GLU A 59 -33.00 0.11 -20.78
CA GLU A 59 -33.26 0.39 -19.37
C GLU A 59 -34.62 -0.16 -18.94
N ILE A 60 -34.71 -0.67 -17.71
CA ILE A 60 -35.96 -1.02 -17.07
C ILE A 60 -35.94 -0.67 -15.58
N SER A 61 -36.95 0.05 -15.12
CA SER A 61 -37.05 0.59 -13.75
C SER A 61 -38.45 0.32 -13.20
N PHE A 62 -38.56 0.03 -11.90
CA PHE A 62 -39.80 -0.45 -11.28
C PHE A 62 -40.15 0.38 -10.04
N ASP A 63 -41.44 0.64 -9.86
CA ASP A 63 -42.05 1.23 -8.67
C ASP A 63 -43.28 0.40 -8.23
N GLU A 64 -43.85 0.72 -7.08
CA GLU A 64 -45.11 0.15 -6.60
C GLU A 64 -46.28 0.43 -7.54
N ASN A 65 -46.24 1.58 -8.24
CA ASN A 65 -47.35 2.01 -9.10
C ASN A 65 -47.19 1.61 -10.58
N GLY A 66 -45.99 1.28 -11.03
CA GLY A 66 -45.74 0.95 -12.44
C GLY A 66 -44.29 0.57 -12.74
N PHE A 67 -43.97 0.49 -14.03
CA PHE A 67 -42.61 0.30 -14.50
C PHE A 67 -42.33 1.17 -15.73
N MET A 68 -41.07 1.53 -15.91
CA MET A 68 -40.58 2.28 -17.05
C MET A 68 -39.62 1.39 -17.83
N ILE A 69 -39.72 1.43 -19.16
CA ILE A 69 -38.81 0.70 -20.05
C ILE A 69 -38.36 1.59 -21.21
N LYS A 70 -37.06 1.61 -21.49
CA LYS A 70 -36.46 2.28 -22.65
C LYS A 70 -36.00 1.24 -23.65
N LEU A 71 -36.45 1.39 -24.89
CA LEU A 71 -36.22 0.44 -25.97
C LEU A 71 -35.40 1.09 -27.09
N SER A 72 -34.73 0.28 -27.92
CA SER A 72 -34.03 0.78 -29.11
C SER A 72 -34.99 1.25 -30.21
N HIS A 73 -36.16 0.60 -30.33
CA HIS A 73 -37.16 0.84 -31.38
C HIS A 73 -38.57 0.92 -30.79
N GLU A 74 -39.48 1.62 -31.47
CA GLU A 74 -40.88 1.70 -31.03
C GLU A 74 -41.55 0.33 -31.14
N VAL A 75 -42.34 -0.03 -30.12
CA VAL A 75 -43.17 -1.24 -30.09
C VAL A 75 -44.62 -0.85 -30.38
N GLU A 76 -45.28 -1.63 -31.25
CA GLU A 76 -46.73 -1.53 -31.46
C GLU A 76 -47.49 -2.14 -30.27
N ILE A 77 -47.90 -1.28 -29.34
CA ILE A 77 -48.62 -1.69 -28.12
C ILE A 77 -49.94 -2.42 -28.42
N SER A 78 -50.54 -2.20 -29.59
CA SER A 78 -51.74 -2.90 -30.04
C SER A 78 -51.54 -4.41 -30.26
N LYS A 79 -50.31 -4.86 -30.50
CA LYS A 79 -49.97 -6.29 -30.69
C LYS A 79 -49.69 -7.03 -29.37
N ILE A 80 -49.46 -6.30 -28.29
CA ILE A 80 -49.11 -6.85 -26.98
C ILE A 80 -50.16 -7.85 -26.45
N PRO A 81 -51.47 -7.57 -26.55
CA PRO A 81 -52.50 -8.55 -26.17
C PRO A 81 -52.46 -9.84 -26.99
N GLU A 82 -52.08 -9.78 -28.27
CA GLU A 82 -51.97 -10.98 -29.13
C GLU A 82 -50.75 -11.84 -28.73
N LEU A 83 -49.64 -11.20 -28.37
CA LEU A 83 -48.41 -11.89 -27.94
C LEU A 83 -48.58 -12.58 -26.58
N PHE A 84 -49.52 -12.13 -25.74
CA PHE A 84 -49.88 -12.81 -24.50
C PHE A 84 -50.74 -14.07 -24.71
N LYS A 85 -51.41 -14.23 -25.86
CA LYS A 85 -52.33 -15.35 -26.16
C LYS A 85 -51.63 -16.66 -26.53
N ASP A 86 -50.39 -16.60 -27.00
CA ASP A 86 -49.68 -17.77 -27.55
C ASP A 86 -49.25 -18.82 -26.51
N GLY A 87 -49.64 -18.69 -25.24
CA GLY A 87 -49.24 -19.60 -24.15
C GLY A 87 -47.73 -19.63 -23.86
N SER A 88 -46.94 -18.85 -24.62
CA SER A 88 -45.47 -18.78 -24.54
C SER A 88 -44.96 -17.76 -23.52
N SER A 89 -45.85 -17.02 -22.84
CA SER A 89 -45.51 -15.97 -21.87
C SER A 89 -44.63 -16.49 -20.73
N GLY A 90 -44.91 -17.69 -20.21
CA GLY A 90 -44.11 -18.32 -19.17
C GLY A 90 -42.69 -18.65 -19.62
N GLU A 91 -42.53 -19.20 -20.82
CA GLU A 91 -41.21 -19.56 -21.37
C GLU A 91 -40.38 -18.32 -21.72
N VAL A 92 -41.01 -17.29 -22.30
CA VAL A 92 -40.36 -16.03 -22.65
C VAL A 92 -39.87 -15.32 -21.38
N LEU A 93 -40.70 -15.26 -20.35
CA LEU A 93 -40.32 -14.71 -19.06
C LEU A 93 -39.14 -15.49 -18.45
N GLN A 94 -39.22 -16.82 -18.42
CA GLN A 94 -38.14 -17.66 -17.87
C GLN A 94 -36.80 -17.44 -18.59
N ARG A 95 -36.81 -17.37 -19.92
CA ARG A 95 -35.58 -17.12 -20.71
C ARG A 95 -34.98 -15.76 -20.40
N TYR A 96 -35.79 -14.69 -20.40
CA TYR A 96 -35.31 -13.35 -20.09
C TYR A 96 -34.83 -13.24 -18.64
N MET A 97 -35.53 -13.89 -17.71
CA MET A 97 -35.19 -13.85 -16.29
C MET A 97 -33.81 -14.44 -16.00
N LEU A 98 -33.34 -15.44 -16.74
CA LEU A 98 -32.01 -16.03 -16.54
C LEU A 98 -30.88 -14.98 -16.62
N ASP A 99 -31.03 -13.95 -17.45
CA ASP A 99 -30.05 -12.88 -17.64
C ASP A 99 -30.37 -11.60 -16.84
N SER A 100 -31.43 -11.63 -16.02
CA SER A 100 -31.79 -10.50 -15.16
C SER A 100 -30.89 -10.36 -13.92
N GLN A 101 -30.78 -9.13 -13.41
CA GLN A 101 -30.10 -8.87 -12.13
C GLN A 101 -30.82 -9.53 -10.95
N LEU A 102 -32.15 -9.63 -11.01
CA LEU A 102 -32.95 -10.29 -9.97
C LEU A 102 -32.57 -11.77 -9.85
N PHE A 103 -32.38 -12.46 -10.97
CA PHE A 103 -31.91 -13.85 -10.98
C PHE A 103 -30.52 -14.00 -10.38
N ALA A 104 -29.56 -13.14 -10.76
CA ALA A 104 -28.22 -13.16 -10.19
C ALA A 104 -28.22 -12.94 -8.65
N LYS A 105 -29.11 -12.07 -8.16
CA LYS A 105 -29.30 -11.83 -6.72
C LYS A 105 -29.86 -13.07 -6.02
N ARG A 106 -30.94 -13.66 -6.52
CA ARG A 106 -31.55 -14.86 -5.90
C ARG A 106 -30.64 -16.07 -5.98
N PHE A 107 -29.96 -16.28 -7.10
CA PHE A 107 -28.97 -17.36 -7.22
C PHE A 107 -27.86 -17.26 -6.16
N ARG A 108 -27.40 -16.04 -5.85
CA ARG A 108 -26.42 -15.78 -4.78
C ARG A 108 -26.95 -16.18 -3.40
N GLU A 109 -28.23 -15.94 -3.13
CA GLU A 109 -28.89 -16.33 -1.88
C GLU A 109 -29.06 -17.85 -1.79
N VAL A 110 -29.54 -18.49 -2.86
CA VAL A 110 -29.70 -19.95 -2.96
C VAL A 110 -28.34 -20.64 -2.78
N SER A 111 -27.30 -20.24 -3.52
CA SER A 111 -25.95 -20.82 -3.40
C SER A 111 -25.34 -20.67 -1.99
N SER A 112 -25.70 -19.60 -1.27
CA SER A 112 -25.31 -19.41 0.12
C SER A 112 -26.09 -20.32 1.08
N ARG A 113 -27.40 -20.47 0.90
CA ARG A 113 -28.23 -21.38 1.72
C ARG A 113 -27.86 -22.84 1.49
N SER A 114 -27.45 -23.20 0.28
CA SER A 114 -26.94 -24.53 -0.09
C SER A 114 -25.52 -24.81 0.42
N MET A 115 -24.89 -23.89 1.16
CA MET A 115 -23.52 -23.98 1.68
C MET A 115 -22.41 -24.14 0.61
N LEU A 116 -22.73 -23.88 -0.67
CA LEU A 116 -21.76 -23.89 -1.78
C LEU A 116 -20.93 -22.59 -1.83
N ASN A 117 -21.53 -21.49 -1.39
CA ASN A 117 -20.84 -20.21 -1.19
C ASN A 117 -21.04 -19.74 0.25
N PRO A 118 -20.31 -20.28 1.24
CA PRO A 118 -20.50 -19.90 2.63
C PRO A 118 -19.96 -18.49 2.89
N ARG A 119 -20.73 -17.67 3.62
CA ARG A 119 -20.27 -16.36 4.11
C ARG A 119 -19.17 -16.47 5.18
N ARG A 120 -19.07 -17.62 5.86
CA ARG A 120 -18.07 -17.88 6.90
C ARG A 120 -17.42 -19.24 6.71
N ILE A 121 -16.10 -19.28 6.74
CA ILE A 121 -15.31 -20.52 6.74
C ILE A 121 -14.56 -20.56 8.08
N GLY A 122 -15.03 -21.39 9.01
CA GLY A 122 -14.51 -21.40 10.38
C GLY A 122 -14.81 -20.09 11.12
N ALA A 123 -13.77 -19.37 11.56
CA ALA A 123 -13.89 -18.09 12.26
C ALA A 123 -13.75 -16.85 11.34
N GLU A 124 -13.47 -17.05 10.05
CA GLU A 124 -13.22 -15.98 9.10
C GLU A 124 -14.46 -15.67 8.25
N GLU A 125 -14.77 -14.38 8.10
CA GLU A 125 -15.88 -13.89 7.28
C GLU A 125 -15.37 -13.47 5.90
N VAL A 126 -15.99 -14.03 4.86
CA VAL A 126 -15.64 -13.75 3.47
C VAL A 126 -16.16 -12.35 3.11
N SER A 127 -15.31 -11.51 2.52
CA SER A 127 -15.71 -10.16 2.14
C SER A 127 -16.89 -10.16 1.14
N PRO A 128 -17.78 -9.15 1.15
CA PRO A 128 -18.92 -9.09 0.21
C PRO A 128 -18.51 -9.19 -1.26
N LYS A 129 -17.37 -8.60 -1.65
CA LYS A 129 -16.85 -8.65 -3.02
C LYS A 129 -16.37 -10.06 -3.41
N GLN A 130 -15.64 -10.74 -2.53
CA GLN A 130 -15.23 -12.13 -2.78
C GLN A 130 -16.45 -13.07 -2.83
N PHE A 131 -17.43 -12.84 -1.97
CA PHE A 131 -18.69 -13.57 -1.97
C PHE A 131 -19.47 -13.37 -3.28
N GLN A 132 -19.50 -12.14 -3.82
CA GLN A 132 -20.09 -11.83 -5.13
C GLN A 132 -19.34 -12.51 -6.27
N ASN A 133 -18.01 -12.37 -6.33
CA ASN A 133 -17.19 -12.98 -7.38
C ASN A 133 -17.33 -14.51 -7.41
N ARG A 134 -17.33 -15.16 -6.23
CA ARG A 134 -17.56 -16.61 -6.11
C ARG A 134 -18.95 -17.01 -6.57
N ALA A 135 -19.98 -16.24 -6.19
CA ALA A 135 -21.35 -16.50 -6.64
C ALA A 135 -21.49 -16.39 -8.17
N GLU A 136 -20.81 -15.42 -8.79
CA GLU A 136 -20.79 -15.26 -10.25
C GLU A 136 -20.05 -16.40 -10.96
N GLN A 137 -18.92 -16.87 -10.40
CA GLN A 137 -18.20 -18.04 -10.92
C GLN A 137 -19.07 -19.29 -10.85
N ILE A 138 -19.74 -19.53 -9.71
CA ILE A 138 -20.68 -20.65 -9.52
C ILE A 138 -21.83 -20.52 -10.54
N LEU A 139 -22.41 -19.33 -10.70
CA LEU A 139 -23.48 -19.09 -11.66
C LEU A 139 -23.05 -19.42 -13.10
N ARG A 140 -21.86 -18.97 -13.53
CA ARG A 140 -21.33 -19.28 -14.88
C ARG A 140 -21.15 -20.77 -15.10
N ALA A 141 -20.61 -21.49 -14.12
CA ALA A 141 -20.45 -22.94 -14.19
C ALA A 141 -21.80 -23.67 -14.26
N HIS A 142 -22.76 -23.28 -13.42
CA HIS A 142 -24.08 -23.91 -13.39
C HIS A 142 -24.94 -23.58 -14.61
N ARG A 143 -24.73 -22.44 -15.29
CA ARG A 143 -25.41 -22.10 -16.55
C ARG A 143 -25.05 -23.05 -17.70
N GLN A 144 -23.87 -23.66 -17.65
CA GLN A 144 -23.41 -24.62 -18.66
C GLN A 144 -23.86 -26.06 -18.39
N MET A 145 -24.52 -26.32 -17.24
CA MET A 145 -25.04 -27.63 -16.88
C MET A 145 -26.50 -27.75 -17.28
N GLU A 146 -26.86 -28.81 -18.00
CA GLU A 146 -28.23 -29.02 -18.51
C GLU A 146 -29.27 -29.20 -17.37
N ASP A 147 -28.89 -29.74 -16.21
CA ASP A 147 -29.79 -30.06 -15.08
C ASP A 147 -29.36 -29.45 -13.73
N SER A 148 -29.02 -28.15 -13.72
CA SER A 148 -28.64 -27.48 -12.47
C SER A 148 -29.80 -27.29 -11.49
N VAL A 149 -29.75 -27.98 -10.35
CA VAL A 149 -30.74 -27.84 -9.26
C VAL A 149 -30.77 -26.42 -8.70
N LEU A 150 -29.63 -25.73 -8.60
CA LEU A 150 -29.56 -24.35 -8.07
C LEU A 150 -30.25 -23.34 -8.99
N ILE A 151 -30.13 -23.53 -10.31
CA ILE A 151 -30.81 -22.67 -11.29
C ILE A 151 -32.31 -22.89 -11.23
N ARG A 152 -32.74 -24.15 -11.17
CA ARG A 152 -34.16 -24.51 -11.04
C ARG A 152 -34.76 -23.96 -9.74
N GLU A 153 -34.06 -24.09 -8.63
CA GLU A 153 -34.50 -23.56 -7.34
C GLU A 153 -34.58 -22.03 -7.35
N ALA A 154 -33.53 -21.34 -7.85
CA ALA A 154 -33.54 -19.88 -7.96
C ALA A 154 -34.67 -19.38 -8.87
N MET A 155 -34.92 -20.05 -10.01
CA MET A 155 -36.03 -19.73 -10.90
C MET A 155 -37.38 -20.00 -10.24
N SER A 156 -37.51 -21.12 -9.52
CA SER A 156 -38.74 -21.47 -8.80
C SER A 156 -39.07 -20.45 -7.72
N GLU A 157 -38.09 -20.03 -6.91
CA GLU A 157 -38.28 -19.02 -5.86
C GLU A 157 -38.69 -17.66 -6.44
N ILE A 158 -38.09 -17.26 -7.58
CA ILE A 158 -38.50 -16.03 -8.27
C ILE A 158 -39.94 -16.10 -8.74
N LEU A 159 -40.32 -17.18 -9.42
CA LEU A 159 -41.67 -17.32 -9.99
C LEU A 159 -42.76 -17.52 -8.94
N THR A 160 -42.42 -18.02 -7.75
CA THR A 160 -43.39 -18.30 -6.68
C THR A 160 -43.41 -17.26 -5.56
N SER A 161 -42.30 -16.56 -5.32
CA SER A 161 -42.11 -15.68 -4.16
C SER A 161 -41.87 -14.22 -4.51
N ASP A 162 -41.15 -13.93 -5.61
CA ASP A 162 -40.86 -12.54 -6.04
C ASP A 162 -41.89 -11.97 -7.03
N LEU A 163 -42.44 -12.84 -7.88
CA LEU A 163 -43.35 -12.47 -8.97
C LEU A 163 -44.76 -12.95 -8.67
N GLU A 164 -45.74 -12.07 -8.84
CA GLU A 164 -47.16 -12.42 -8.67
C GLU A 164 -47.72 -13.03 -9.96
N MET A 165 -47.29 -14.26 -10.26
CA MET A 165 -47.63 -14.95 -11.51
C MET A 165 -49.11 -15.35 -11.60
N ASN A 166 -49.77 -15.57 -10.46
CA ASN A 166 -51.19 -15.91 -10.42
C ASN A 166 -52.05 -14.73 -10.84
N GLU A 167 -51.78 -13.53 -10.30
CA GLU A 167 -52.49 -12.31 -10.68
C GLU A 167 -52.16 -11.88 -12.11
N LEU A 168 -50.91 -12.07 -12.56
CA LEU A 168 -50.55 -11.81 -13.96
C LEU A 168 -51.29 -12.75 -14.92
N SER A 169 -51.42 -14.03 -14.56
CA SER A 169 -52.17 -15.01 -15.36
C SER A 169 -53.67 -14.72 -15.36
N ASP A 170 -54.23 -14.36 -14.20
CA ASP A 170 -55.62 -13.88 -14.09
C ASP A 170 -55.85 -12.65 -14.96
N PHE A 171 -54.96 -11.66 -14.88
CA PHE A 171 -55.01 -10.44 -15.70
C PHE A 171 -54.96 -10.75 -17.20
N ILE A 172 -54.06 -11.63 -17.64
CA ILE A 172 -53.96 -12.05 -19.04
C ILE A 172 -55.23 -12.79 -19.48
N SER A 173 -55.76 -13.70 -18.66
CA SER A 173 -56.99 -14.42 -18.98
C SER A 173 -58.22 -13.49 -19.04
N ARG A 174 -58.26 -12.47 -18.18
CA ARG A 174 -59.33 -11.47 -18.14
C ARG A 174 -59.24 -10.47 -19.29
N MET A 175 -58.06 -10.28 -19.89
CA MET A 175 -57.97 -9.58 -21.19
C MET A 175 -58.70 -10.31 -22.31
N ASP A 176 -58.95 -11.63 -22.19
CA ASP A 176 -59.69 -12.42 -23.18
C ASP A 176 -61.20 -12.49 -22.89
N SER A 177 -61.63 -12.44 -21.63
CA SER A 177 -63.04 -12.65 -21.22
C SER A 177 -63.78 -11.41 -20.73
N GLU A 178 -63.06 -10.37 -20.29
CA GLU A 178 -63.63 -9.15 -19.70
C GLU A 178 -63.16 -7.88 -20.44
N ASP A 179 -63.82 -6.75 -20.20
CA ASP A 179 -63.57 -5.46 -20.87
C ASP A 179 -62.32 -4.75 -20.30
N VAL A 180 -61.19 -5.47 -20.24
CA VAL A 180 -59.88 -4.96 -19.78
C VAL A 180 -59.21 -4.16 -20.89
N ARG A 181 -58.79 -2.93 -20.59
CA ARG A 181 -58.29 -1.97 -21.60
C ARG A 181 -56.86 -1.52 -21.32
N ILE A 182 -55.98 -1.66 -22.31
CA ILE A 182 -54.68 -1.00 -22.34
C ILE A 182 -54.84 0.34 -23.08
N VAL A 183 -54.58 1.44 -22.40
CA VAL A 183 -54.67 2.78 -22.98
C VAL A 183 -53.27 3.29 -23.28
N HIS A 184 -52.90 3.30 -24.56
CA HIS A 184 -51.65 3.91 -25.01
C HIS A 184 -51.83 5.38 -25.36
N ARG A 185 -50.92 6.24 -24.89
CA ARG A 185 -50.85 7.65 -25.26
C ARG A 185 -49.41 8.08 -25.50
N LYS A 186 -49.20 8.85 -26.57
CA LYS A 186 -47.94 9.59 -26.76
C LYS A 186 -48.05 10.94 -26.04
N VAL A 187 -47.10 11.23 -25.15
CA VAL A 187 -47.08 12.44 -24.32
C VAL A 187 -45.73 13.14 -24.46
N LYS A 188 -45.74 14.48 -24.40
CA LYS A 188 -44.49 15.25 -24.34
C LYS A 188 -43.86 15.21 -22.95
N MET A 189 -44.69 15.17 -21.90
CA MET A 189 -44.26 15.05 -20.51
C MET A 189 -45.00 13.87 -19.84
N PRO A 190 -44.31 13.09 -18.98
CA PRO A 190 -44.98 12.09 -18.14
C PRO A 190 -46.09 12.71 -17.30
N SER A 191 -47.14 11.94 -17.01
CA SER A 191 -48.15 12.33 -16.01
C SER A 191 -47.54 12.41 -14.60
N PRO A 192 -48.21 13.04 -13.60
CA PRO A 192 -47.69 13.13 -12.23
C PRO A 192 -47.26 11.80 -11.60
N LEU A 193 -47.98 10.70 -11.89
CA LEU A 193 -47.61 9.34 -11.44
C LEU A 193 -46.40 8.80 -12.21
N GLY A 194 -46.37 8.98 -13.53
CA GLY A 194 -45.23 8.58 -14.38
C GLY A 194 -43.98 9.39 -14.09
N MET A 195 -44.14 10.65 -13.68
CA MET A 195 -43.06 11.58 -13.39
C MET A 195 -42.25 11.10 -12.18
N THR A 196 -42.88 10.61 -11.11
CA THR A 196 -42.16 10.08 -9.94
C THR A 196 -41.24 8.92 -10.32
N LEU A 197 -41.71 8.02 -11.18
CA LEU A 197 -40.94 6.87 -11.67
C LEU A 197 -39.84 7.28 -12.67
N PHE A 198 -40.13 8.26 -13.52
CA PHE A 198 -39.14 8.86 -14.40
C PHE A 198 -38.03 9.49 -13.52
N MET A 199 -38.38 10.33 -12.55
CA MET A 199 -37.44 10.99 -11.63
C MET A 199 -36.53 10.02 -10.87
N SER A 200 -37.06 8.93 -10.30
CA SER A 200 -36.24 7.96 -9.55
C SER A 200 -35.21 7.26 -10.44
N SER A 201 -35.55 6.96 -11.68
CA SER A 201 -34.59 6.39 -12.65
C SER A 201 -33.48 7.38 -13.05
N PHE A 202 -33.77 8.69 -13.01
CA PHE A 202 -32.78 9.73 -13.29
C PHE A 202 -31.81 9.97 -12.13
N GLU A 203 -32.26 9.84 -10.87
CA GLU A 203 -31.37 9.94 -9.70
C GLU A 203 -30.28 8.85 -9.70
N ASP A 204 -30.62 7.62 -10.11
CA ASP A 204 -29.65 6.53 -10.27
C ASP A 204 -28.60 6.84 -11.36
N LEU A 205 -29.00 7.52 -12.44
CA LEU A 205 -28.14 7.99 -13.54
C LEU A 205 -27.25 9.17 -13.16
N LEU A 206 -27.74 10.08 -12.30
CA LEU A 206 -26.99 11.26 -11.82
C LEU A 206 -25.73 10.90 -11.02
N SER A 207 -25.58 9.63 -10.60
CA SER A 207 -24.36 9.13 -9.96
C SER A 207 -23.22 8.80 -10.94
N LEU A 208 -23.47 8.78 -12.26
CA LEU A 208 -22.48 8.49 -13.30
C LEU A 208 -22.18 9.70 -14.19
N ARG A 209 -21.07 10.38 -13.86
CA ARG A 209 -20.07 11.04 -14.73
C ARG A 209 -20.48 12.05 -15.82
N THR A 210 -21.76 12.36 -16.06
CA THR A 210 -22.13 13.21 -17.20
C THR A 210 -23.35 14.09 -16.89
N ARG A 211 -23.15 15.14 -16.09
CA ARG A 211 -24.17 16.19 -15.91
C ARG A 211 -24.35 17.01 -17.18
N ALA A 212 -23.27 17.42 -17.86
CA ALA A 212 -23.36 18.36 -18.98
C ALA A 212 -23.97 17.79 -20.28
N TYR A 213 -23.62 16.57 -20.69
CA TYR A 213 -24.10 16.00 -21.97
C TYR A 213 -25.60 15.64 -21.94
N LEU A 214 -26.11 15.17 -20.80
CA LEU A 214 -27.52 14.76 -20.66
C LEU A 214 -28.48 15.95 -20.47
N ILE A 215 -27.97 17.11 -20.03
CA ILE A 215 -28.76 18.35 -19.88
C ILE A 215 -29.13 18.94 -21.25
N LYS A 216 -28.30 18.75 -22.28
CA LYS A 216 -28.52 19.29 -23.63
C LYS A 216 -29.73 18.66 -24.35
N ASP A 217 -30.08 17.44 -23.98
CA ASP A 217 -31.15 16.63 -24.60
C ASP A 217 -32.49 16.67 -23.83
N ILE A 218 -32.56 17.39 -22.71
CA ILE A 218 -33.75 17.48 -21.85
C ILE A 218 -34.42 18.84 -22.05
N ASP A 219 -35.76 18.83 -22.18
CA ASP A 219 -36.56 20.06 -22.26
C ASP A 219 -36.29 20.95 -21.02
N PRO A 220 -35.94 22.23 -21.20
CA PRO A 220 -35.68 23.18 -20.12
C PRO A 220 -36.80 23.23 -19.06
N GLU A 221 -38.05 22.94 -19.43
CA GLU A 221 -39.18 22.94 -18.50
C GLU A 221 -39.20 21.71 -17.58
N ILE A 222 -38.67 20.57 -18.04
CA ILE A 222 -38.47 19.34 -17.25
C ILE A 222 -37.30 19.54 -16.28
N LEU A 223 -36.20 20.14 -16.76
CA LEU A 223 -35.05 20.55 -15.94
C LEU A 223 -35.46 21.54 -14.83
N ARG A 224 -36.33 22.49 -15.15
CA ARG A 224 -36.86 23.48 -14.19
C ARG A 224 -37.70 22.85 -13.08
N ARG A 225 -38.40 21.74 -13.37
CA ARG A 225 -39.12 20.94 -12.35
C ARG A 225 -38.19 19.98 -11.60
N LEU A 226 -37.18 19.40 -12.27
CA LEU A 226 -36.13 18.56 -11.68
C LEU A 226 -35.30 19.30 -10.63
N LEU A 227 -34.97 20.57 -10.89
CA LEU A 227 -34.06 21.38 -10.07
C LEU A 227 -34.76 22.27 -9.03
N GLY A 228 -35.99 21.93 -8.62
CA GLY A 228 -36.76 22.70 -7.64
C GLY A 228 -35.92 23.30 -6.50
N ALA A 229 -36.19 24.56 -6.15
CA ALA A 229 -35.48 25.44 -5.21
C ALA A 229 -33.98 25.73 -5.48
N ARG A 230 -33.24 24.91 -6.25
CA ARG A 230 -31.89 25.24 -6.75
C ARG A 230 -31.91 26.12 -8.01
N SER A 231 -33.09 26.43 -8.55
CA SER A 231 -33.31 27.33 -9.70
C SER A 231 -33.38 28.83 -9.37
N LEU A 232 -32.93 29.26 -8.18
CA LEU A 232 -32.82 30.69 -7.87
C LEU A 232 -31.72 31.43 -8.67
N ALA A 233 -30.97 30.72 -9.52
CA ALA A 233 -29.86 31.29 -10.30
C ALA A 233 -30.17 31.54 -11.79
N THR A 234 -31.43 31.55 -12.23
CA THR A 234 -31.79 31.86 -13.64
C THR A 234 -32.13 33.34 -13.90
N ASP A 235 -32.01 34.22 -12.91
CA ASP A 235 -32.23 35.67 -13.04
C ASP A 235 -31.09 36.49 -12.40
N LEU A 236 -29.85 36.25 -12.83
CA LEU A 236 -28.73 37.12 -12.44
C LEU A 236 -28.58 38.29 -13.42
N ASP A 237 -28.85 39.50 -12.92
CA ASP A 237 -28.71 40.74 -13.71
C ASP A 237 -27.25 40.99 -14.10
N ARG A 238 -27.00 41.27 -15.38
CA ARG A 238 -25.67 41.50 -15.95
C ARG A 238 -24.99 42.71 -15.29
N GLU A 239 -25.74 43.73 -14.88
CA GLU A 239 -25.18 44.89 -14.16
C GLU A 239 -24.68 44.49 -12.76
N ARG A 240 -25.45 43.67 -12.04
CA ARG A 240 -25.10 43.18 -10.70
C ARG A 240 -23.88 42.26 -10.73
N LEU A 241 -23.77 41.41 -11.76
CA LEU A 241 -22.57 40.61 -12.01
C LEU A 241 -21.35 41.48 -12.30
N GLY A 242 -21.50 42.49 -13.17
CA GLY A 242 -20.43 43.44 -13.47
C GLY A 242 -19.93 44.18 -12.23
N GLN A 243 -20.84 44.63 -11.37
CA GLN A 243 -20.50 45.25 -10.08
C GLN A 243 -19.78 44.25 -9.16
N TYR A 244 -20.27 43.02 -9.02
CA TYR A 244 -19.64 42.00 -8.16
C TYR A 244 -18.16 41.75 -8.48
N TYR A 245 -17.83 41.51 -9.76
CA TYR A 245 -16.44 41.27 -10.17
C TYR A 245 -15.57 42.54 -10.14
N GLN A 246 -16.18 43.72 -10.29
CA GLN A 246 -15.50 44.98 -10.01
C GLN A 246 -15.23 45.15 -8.51
N ASP A 247 -16.16 44.84 -7.62
CA ASP A 247 -15.99 45.04 -6.17
C ASP A 247 -15.02 44.02 -5.55
N LYS A 248 -14.85 42.84 -6.17
CA LYS A 248 -13.92 41.79 -5.72
C LYS A 248 -12.46 42.27 -5.60
N VAL A 249 -12.08 43.31 -6.35
CA VAL A 249 -10.75 43.91 -6.31
C VAL A 249 -10.86 45.38 -5.94
N ALA A 250 -10.36 45.78 -4.77
CA ALA A 250 -10.36 47.19 -4.35
C ALA A 250 -9.40 48.04 -5.22
N VAL A 251 -9.63 49.35 -5.27
CA VAL A 251 -8.66 50.30 -5.86
C VAL A 251 -7.37 50.25 -5.02
N PRO A 252 -6.20 49.96 -5.63
CA PRO A 252 -4.97 49.78 -4.87
C PRO A 252 -4.52 51.10 -4.24
N THR A 253 -4.35 51.10 -2.92
CA THR A 253 -3.84 52.25 -2.14
C THR A 253 -2.38 52.08 -1.69
N SER A 254 -1.79 50.91 -1.94
CA SER A 254 -0.42 50.55 -1.58
C SER A 254 0.17 49.57 -2.59
N ALA A 255 1.50 49.38 -2.55
CA ALA A 255 2.20 48.38 -3.35
C ALA A 255 1.59 46.97 -3.19
N MET A 256 1.25 46.56 -1.96
CA MET A 256 0.59 45.28 -1.71
C MET A 256 -0.83 45.20 -2.30
N GLY A 257 -1.55 46.34 -2.34
CA GLY A 257 -2.83 46.43 -3.05
C GLY A 257 -2.68 46.23 -4.55
N LEU A 258 -1.60 46.73 -5.16
CA LEU A 258 -1.28 46.52 -6.57
C LEU A 258 -0.99 45.04 -6.87
N LEU A 259 -0.23 44.36 -6.00
CA LEU A 259 0.05 42.92 -6.13
C LEU A 259 -1.25 42.09 -6.13
N ARG A 260 -2.18 42.38 -5.21
CA ARG A 260 -3.50 41.71 -5.17
C ARG A 260 -4.31 41.90 -6.46
N LEU A 261 -4.22 43.09 -7.07
CA LEU A 261 -4.86 43.37 -8.35
C LEU A 261 -4.22 42.53 -9.48
N MET A 262 -2.89 42.43 -9.50
CA MET A 262 -2.17 41.59 -10.48
C MET A 262 -2.47 40.10 -10.34
N ASP A 263 -2.69 39.61 -9.12
CA ASP A 263 -2.98 38.21 -8.84
C ASP A 263 -4.39 37.73 -9.25
N MET A 264 -5.30 38.67 -9.50
CA MET A 264 -6.72 38.40 -9.81
C MET A 264 -7.13 38.85 -11.22
N GLY A 265 -6.23 39.44 -12.01
CA GLY A 265 -6.56 39.99 -13.34
C GLY A 265 -5.47 39.85 -14.40
N GLY A 266 -4.35 39.21 -14.05
CA GLY A 266 -3.18 39.04 -14.90
C GLY A 266 -2.10 40.10 -14.71
N GLY A 267 -1.02 39.96 -15.49
CA GLY A 267 0.15 40.83 -15.39
C GLY A 267 -0.06 42.26 -15.92
N LEU A 268 0.78 43.19 -15.45
CA LEU A 268 0.85 44.56 -15.95
C LEU A 268 1.63 44.60 -17.27
N GLU A 269 1.13 45.42 -18.20
CA GLU A 269 1.79 45.67 -19.49
C GLU A 269 3.07 46.50 -19.32
N LYS A 270 3.89 46.57 -20.38
CA LYS A 270 5.10 47.42 -20.42
C LYS A 270 4.79 48.89 -20.09
N THR A 271 3.58 49.33 -20.41
CA THR A 271 3.03 50.68 -20.17
C THR A 271 2.44 50.85 -18.77
N LEU A 272 2.57 49.87 -17.87
CA LEU A 272 1.98 49.84 -16.52
C LEU A 272 0.45 49.92 -16.51
N THR A 273 -0.19 49.50 -17.59
CA THR A 273 -1.64 49.34 -17.72
C THR A 273 -2.05 47.90 -17.43
N HIS A 274 -3.29 47.71 -16.98
CA HIS A 274 -3.85 46.39 -16.70
C HIS A 274 -4.99 46.06 -17.68
N PRO A 275 -5.05 44.85 -18.29
CA PRO A 275 -6.06 44.51 -19.31
C PRO A 275 -7.52 44.64 -18.84
N LEU A 276 -7.84 44.14 -17.65
CA LEU A 276 -9.21 44.15 -17.10
C LEU A 276 -9.54 45.38 -16.23
N TYR A 277 -8.63 45.79 -15.35
CA TYR A 277 -8.84 46.86 -14.38
C TYR A 277 -8.20 48.21 -14.75
N SER A 278 -8.00 48.49 -16.04
CA SER A 278 -7.37 49.74 -16.50
C SER A 278 -8.03 51.00 -15.91
N ASP A 279 -9.36 51.01 -15.77
CA ASP A 279 -10.12 52.14 -15.21
C ASP A 279 -9.80 52.43 -13.73
N LYS A 280 -9.40 51.41 -12.95
CA LYS A 280 -8.99 51.58 -11.54
C LYS A 280 -7.58 52.13 -11.38
N LEU A 281 -6.75 51.98 -12.40
CA LEU A 281 -5.36 52.48 -12.40
C LEU A 281 -5.26 53.88 -13.01
N LYS A 282 -6.26 54.33 -13.79
CA LYS A 282 -6.31 55.67 -14.40
C LYS A 282 -6.31 56.83 -13.38
N SER A 283 -6.78 56.59 -12.16
CA SER A 283 -6.83 57.59 -11.08
C SER A 283 -5.51 57.76 -10.32
N LEU A 284 -4.51 56.91 -10.58
CA LEU A 284 -3.20 56.92 -9.91
C LEU A 284 -2.14 57.60 -10.80
N GLU A 285 -1.22 58.35 -10.20
CA GLU A 285 -0.12 58.95 -10.95
C GLU A 285 0.90 57.89 -11.41
N PHE A 286 1.42 58.05 -12.63
CA PHE A 286 2.37 57.09 -13.23
C PHE A 286 3.63 56.87 -12.39
N ASN A 287 4.15 57.92 -11.76
CA ASN A 287 5.34 57.82 -10.90
C ASN A 287 5.08 56.96 -9.66
N GLN A 288 3.89 57.08 -9.05
CA GLN A 288 3.51 56.29 -7.89
C GLN A 288 3.38 54.80 -8.21
N LEU A 289 2.77 54.46 -9.36
CA LEU A 289 2.68 53.09 -9.84
C LEU A 289 4.05 52.49 -10.12
N ARG A 290 4.95 53.28 -10.72
CA ARG A 290 6.32 52.87 -11.00
C ARG A 290 7.10 52.56 -9.71
N ASP A 291 6.97 53.42 -8.71
CA ASP A 291 7.66 53.23 -7.42
C ASP A 291 7.14 51.97 -6.69
N TRP A 292 5.82 51.70 -6.74
CA TRP A 292 5.25 50.46 -6.20
C TRP A 292 5.73 49.21 -6.93
N VAL A 293 5.83 49.24 -8.26
CA VAL A 293 6.38 48.12 -9.04
C VAL A 293 7.84 47.87 -8.67
N TYR A 294 8.64 48.92 -8.49
CA TYR A 294 10.04 48.76 -8.09
C TYR A 294 10.17 48.19 -6.68
N GLU A 295 9.36 48.68 -5.73
CA GLU A 295 9.31 48.14 -4.37
C GLU A 295 8.92 46.65 -4.36
N LEU A 296 7.91 46.24 -5.13
CA LEU A 296 7.49 44.85 -5.22
C LEU A 296 8.54 43.96 -5.89
N ALA A 297 9.23 44.46 -6.92
CA ALA A 297 10.26 43.72 -7.63
C ALA A 297 11.52 43.55 -6.78
N GLU A 298 11.92 44.57 -6.02
CA GLU A 298 13.03 44.52 -5.06
C GLU A 298 12.74 43.55 -3.89
N ARG A 299 11.47 43.41 -3.50
CA ARG A 299 11.02 42.40 -2.52
C ARG A 299 10.85 41.00 -3.12
N GLY A 300 11.01 40.83 -4.43
CA GLY A 300 10.87 39.54 -5.13
C GLY A 300 9.43 39.05 -5.33
N LEU A 301 8.40 39.88 -5.10
CA LEU A 301 6.99 39.47 -5.20
C LEU A 301 6.43 39.52 -6.63
N ILE A 302 7.07 40.31 -7.50
CA ILE A 302 6.77 40.37 -8.93
C ILE A 302 8.04 40.20 -9.74
N THR A 303 7.91 39.69 -10.96
CA THR A 303 9.03 39.48 -11.88
C THR A 303 8.64 39.67 -13.34
N LYS A 304 9.63 39.59 -14.23
CA LYS A 304 9.48 39.60 -15.68
C LYS A 304 9.91 38.25 -16.25
N VAL A 305 9.25 37.87 -17.34
CA VAL A 305 9.52 36.65 -18.09
C VAL A 305 10.07 37.01 -19.48
N ARG A 306 11.02 36.24 -20.00
CA ARG A 306 11.60 36.38 -21.34
C ARG A 306 11.89 35.03 -21.99
N ASN A 307 12.18 35.04 -23.29
CA ASN A 307 12.54 33.86 -24.08
C ASN A 307 11.42 32.80 -24.13
N THR A 308 10.15 33.23 -24.08
CA THR A 308 9.00 32.32 -24.20
C THR A 308 8.58 32.05 -25.64
N GLY A 309 9.09 32.83 -26.60
CA GLY A 309 8.68 32.77 -28.00
C GLY A 309 7.36 33.50 -28.29
N HIS A 310 6.69 34.08 -27.28
CA HIS A 310 5.43 34.79 -27.43
C HIS A 310 5.54 36.28 -27.05
N SER A 311 5.42 37.17 -28.04
CA SER A 311 5.65 38.62 -27.89
C SER A 311 4.72 39.35 -26.90
N GLN A 312 3.55 38.78 -26.60
CA GLN A 312 2.60 39.37 -25.65
C GLN A 312 2.91 39.06 -24.17
N ILE A 313 3.78 38.07 -23.91
CA ILE A 313 4.14 37.61 -22.55
C ILE A 313 5.52 38.15 -22.17
N ASP A 314 6.46 38.15 -23.12
CA ASP A 314 7.82 38.62 -22.87
C ASP A 314 7.84 40.09 -22.38
N ASP A 315 8.61 40.34 -21.32
CA ASP A 315 8.78 41.63 -20.62
C ASP A 315 7.54 42.20 -19.91
N LYS A 316 6.42 41.46 -19.81
CA LYS A 316 5.31 41.82 -18.91
C LYS A 316 5.69 41.58 -17.44
N TRP A 317 5.08 42.36 -16.56
CA TRP A 317 5.21 42.17 -15.11
C TRP A 317 4.15 41.20 -14.61
N PHE A 318 4.56 40.13 -13.97
CA PHE A 318 3.67 39.14 -13.35
C PHE A 318 3.99 39.01 -11.86
N SER A 319 3.03 38.57 -11.05
CA SER A 319 3.36 38.02 -9.74
C SER A 319 4.24 36.79 -9.92
N GLU A 320 5.11 36.49 -8.96
CA GLU A 320 6.01 35.33 -9.02
C GLU A 320 5.25 34.04 -9.39
N ARG A 321 4.09 33.83 -8.76
CA ARG A 321 3.18 32.70 -9.04
C ARG A 321 2.72 32.65 -10.50
N MET A 322 2.31 33.77 -11.08
CA MET A 322 1.77 33.82 -12.44
C MET A 322 2.84 33.89 -13.52
N ALA A 323 4.05 34.32 -13.19
CA ALA A 323 5.19 34.34 -14.09
C ALA A 323 5.51 32.94 -14.63
N GLY A 324 5.55 31.93 -13.74
CA GLY A 324 5.80 30.54 -14.14
C GLY A 324 4.69 29.96 -15.04
N VAL A 325 3.43 30.23 -14.71
CA VAL A 325 2.26 29.78 -15.48
C VAL A 325 2.28 30.38 -16.89
N HIS A 326 2.43 31.70 -17.00
CA HIS A 326 2.44 32.38 -18.29
C HIS A 326 3.70 32.06 -19.11
N GLY A 327 4.87 31.92 -18.47
CA GLY A 327 6.09 31.47 -19.15
C GLY A 327 5.93 30.09 -19.77
N THR A 328 5.37 29.16 -19.00
CA THR A 328 5.14 27.78 -19.45
C THR A 328 4.15 27.71 -20.60
N LEU A 329 2.96 28.30 -20.46
CA LEU A 329 1.94 28.30 -21.52
C LEU A 329 2.43 29.02 -22.79
N GLY A 330 3.24 30.08 -22.63
CA GLY A 330 3.84 30.80 -23.75
C GLY A 330 4.79 29.95 -24.59
N CYS A 331 5.71 29.23 -23.94
CA CYS A 331 6.63 28.32 -24.62
C CYS A 331 5.91 27.17 -25.34
N LEU A 332 4.86 26.63 -24.72
CA LEU A 332 4.08 25.53 -25.31
C LEU A 332 3.31 25.98 -26.56
N ALA A 333 2.68 27.15 -26.50
CA ALA A 333 2.03 27.76 -27.66
C ALA A 333 3.03 27.96 -28.81
N ALA A 334 4.22 28.49 -28.52
CA ALA A 334 5.27 28.69 -29.52
C ALA A 334 5.84 27.38 -30.10
N SER A 335 5.68 26.25 -29.40
CA SER A 335 6.22 24.94 -29.79
C SER A 335 5.20 24.05 -30.51
N GLY A 336 4.03 24.58 -30.89
CA GLY A 336 3.02 23.86 -31.69
C GLY A 336 1.94 23.12 -30.90
N ALA A 337 1.70 23.50 -29.63
CA ALA A 337 0.60 22.93 -28.83
C ALA A 337 -0.80 23.15 -29.45
N ASP A 338 -0.93 24.15 -30.33
CA ASP A 338 -2.17 24.50 -31.05
C ASP A 338 -2.65 23.39 -32.01
N GLU A 339 -1.77 22.47 -32.41
CA GLU A 339 -2.06 21.39 -33.38
C GLU A 339 -2.26 20.00 -32.72
N MET A 340 -2.17 19.91 -31.39
CA MET A 340 -2.16 18.62 -30.67
C MET A 340 -3.48 18.29 -29.95
N ASP A 341 -3.91 17.03 -30.05
CA ASP A 341 -5.17 16.56 -29.43
C ASP A 341 -5.09 16.38 -27.89
N ASP A 342 -3.90 16.07 -27.32
CA ASP A 342 -3.70 15.91 -25.86
C ASP A 342 -2.32 16.40 -25.37
N LEU A 343 -2.30 17.42 -24.50
CA LEU A 343 -1.09 17.96 -23.85
C LEU A 343 -0.40 16.93 -22.93
N ARG A 344 -1.10 15.90 -22.44
CA ARG A 344 -0.52 14.86 -21.55
C ARG A 344 0.49 13.96 -22.26
N SER A 345 0.44 13.93 -23.58
CA SER A 345 1.35 13.17 -24.43
C SER A 345 2.65 13.94 -24.74
N LEU A 346 2.70 15.23 -24.38
CA LEU A 346 3.80 16.11 -24.73
C LEU A 346 4.96 15.92 -23.74
N TYR A 347 6.10 15.43 -24.23
CA TYR A 347 7.33 15.40 -23.47
C TYR A 347 7.91 16.82 -23.41
N THR A 348 7.91 17.44 -22.22
CA THR A 348 8.35 18.83 -22.00
C THR A 348 9.86 18.96 -21.82
N GLY A 349 10.61 17.85 -21.81
CA GLY A 349 12.04 17.83 -21.54
C GLY A 349 12.84 18.70 -22.51
N GLY A 350 13.60 19.67 -21.95
CA GLY A 350 14.56 20.50 -22.68
C GLY A 350 14.11 21.93 -23.02
N LEU A 351 12.83 22.28 -22.85
CA LEU A 351 12.34 23.65 -23.05
C LEU A 351 12.47 24.49 -21.76
N THR A 352 12.96 25.72 -21.89
CA THR A 352 13.21 26.63 -20.75
C THR A 352 12.84 28.06 -21.11
N PHE A 353 12.50 28.87 -20.10
CA PHE A 353 12.33 30.32 -20.22
C PHE A 353 13.08 31.04 -19.09
N ASP A 354 13.28 32.35 -19.22
CA ASP A 354 14.07 33.11 -18.27
C ASP A 354 13.19 33.99 -17.36
N ILE A 355 13.51 33.98 -16.07
CA ILE A 355 12.87 34.82 -15.04
C ILE A 355 13.90 35.81 -14.49
N GLY A 356 13.50 37.09 -14.35
CA GLY A 356 14.36 38.11 -13.77
C GLY A 356 14.51 37.96 -12.25
N MET A 357 15.73 38.14 -11.74
CA MET A 357 16.05 38.17 -10.30
C MET A 357 16.88 39.41 -9.96
N ASP A 358 16.96 39.72 -8.66
CA ASP A 358 17.76 40.82 -8.10
C ASP A 358 17.49 42.17 -8.78
N PHE A 359 16.25 42.63 -8.70
CA PHE A 359 15.87 43.89 -9.34
C PHE A 359 16.48 45.09 -8.62
N THR A 360 16.98 46.06 -9.38
CA THR A 360 17.33 47.39 -8.88
C THR A 360 16.71 48.45 -9.79
N ALA A 361 15.87 49.33 -9.24
CA ALA A 361 15.16 50.35 -10.03
C ALA A 361 14.41 49.77 -11.27
N GLY A 362 13.84 48.57 -11.14
CA GLY A 362 13.03 47.92 -12.18
C GLY A 362 13.78 47.20 -13.30
N GLN A 363 15.11 47.11 -13.21
CA GLN A 363 15.94 46.26 -14.08
C GLN A 363 16.41 45.03 -13.32
N ALA A 364 16.30 43.85 -13.93
CA ALA A 364 16.78 42.60 -13.36
C ALA A 364 18.32 42.56 -13.42
N GLY A 365 18.97 42.30 -12.30
CA GLY A 365 20.43 42.13 -12.23
C GLY A 365 20.88 40.82 -12.86
N THR A 366 20.07 39.76 -12.73
CA THR A 366 20.34 38.43 -13.27
C THR A 366 19.08 37.81 -13.89
N TRP A 367 19.26 36.88 -14.83
CA TRP A 367 18.18 36.10 -15.43
C TRP A 367 18.41 34.62 -15.12
N LYS A 368 17.44 34.00 -14.43
CA LYS A 368 17.48 32.59 -14.06
C LYS A 368 16.71 31.78 -15.09
N GLN A 369 17.41 30.87 -15.75
CA GLN A 369 16.80 29.90 -16.66
C GLN A 369 15.96 28.90 -15.86
N THR A 370 14.70 28.75 -16.24
CA THR A 370 13.69 27.96 -15.53
C THR A 370 13.04 26.97 -16.49
N SER A 371 12.92 25.71 -16.07
CA SER A 371 12.25 24.65 -16.83
C SER A 371 10.74 24.87 -16.87
N LEU A 372 10.08 24.34 -17.91
CA LEU A 372 8.61 24.36 -18.00
C LEU A 372 7.96 23.69 -16.79
N SER A 373 6.91 24.30 -16.26
CA SER A 373 5.99 23.66 -15.32
C SER A 373 4.98 22.78 -16.07
N ASP A 374 4.07 22.10 -15.36
CA ASP A 374 3.06 21.25 -16.01
C ASP A 374 2.10 22.10 -16.87
N PRO A 375 1.97 21.79 -18.19
CA PRO A 375 1.03 22.42 -19.09
C PRO A 375 -0.42 22.48 -18.58
N ILE A 376 -0.91 21.37 -18.02
CA ILE A 376 -2.33 21.21 -17.66
C ILE A 376 -2.63 21.92 -16.37
N ASP A 377 -1.73 21.82 -15.38
CA ASP A 377 -1.84 22.59 -14.16
C ASP A 377 -1.80 24.09 -14.45
N CYS A 378 -0.89 24.54 -15.33
CA CYS A 378 -0.82 25.94 -15.75
C CYS A 378 -2.12 26.38 -16.43
N LEU A 379 -2.66 25.57 -17.33
CA LEU A 379 -3.93 25.83 -18.01
C LEU A 379 -5.10 25.87 -17.02
N ARG A 380 -5.12 24.95 -16.04
CA ARG A 380 -6.13 24.90 -14.97
C ARG A 380 -6.10 26.15 -14.11
N LEU A 381 -4.92 26.55 -13.63
CA LEU A 381 -4.72 27.77 -12.86
C LEU A 381 -5.16 28.99 -13.66
N LYS A 382 -4.84 29.03 -14.96
CA LYS A 382 -5.24 30.13 -15.82
C LYS A 382 -6.75 30.22 -16.02
N LEU A 383 -7.43 29.08 -16.20
CA LEU A 383 -8.89 29.03 -16.32
C LEU A 383 -9.59 29.45 -15.02
N LEU A 384 -9.06 29.03 -13.86
CA LEU A 384 -9.58 29.46 -12.55
C LEU A 384 -9.40 30.96 -12.33
N ASP A 385 -8.23 31.51 -12.69
CA ASP A 385 -7.96 32.96 -12.67
C ASP A 385 -8.97 33.71 -13.55
N MET A 386 -9.11 33.32 -14.83
CA MET A 386 -10.06 33.93 -15.75
C MET A 386 -11.50 33.88 -15.22
N LEU A 387 -11.99 32.73 -14.78
CA LEU A 387 -13.33 32.62 -14.22
C LEU A 387 -13.50 33.44 -12.93
N GLY A 388 -12.44 33.58 -12.13
CA GLY A 388 -12.45 34.37 -10.91
C GLY A 388 -12.47 35.88 -11.11
N SER A 389 -11.97 36.38 -12.25
CA SER A 389 -12.01 37.80 -12.62
C SER A 389 -13.24 38.19 -13.45
N GLU A 390 -13.71 37.28 -14.31
CA GLU A 390 -14.66 37.61 -15.37
C GLU A 390 -15.76 36.55 -15.63
N GLY A 391 -16.03 35.65 -14.69
CA GLY A 391 -17.16 34.71 -14.79
C GLY A 391 -18.53 35.40 -14.72
N PRO A 392 -19.65 34.73 -15.05
CA PRO A 392 -19.75 33.50 -15.84
C PRO A 392 -19.32 33.70 -17.32
N ARG A 393 -18.72 32.68 -17.95
CA ARG A 393 -18.27 32.71 -19.37
C ARG A 393 -18.62 31.42 -20.13
N THR A 394 -18.91 31.55 -21.42
CA THR A 394 -19.07 30.40 -22.33
C THR A 394 -17.73 29.78 -22.71
N LEU A 395 -17.74 28.50 -23.11
CA LEU A 395 -16.54 27.78 -23.57
C LEU A 395 -15.82 28.51 -24.71
N ASP A 396 -16.57 28.99 -25.71
CA ASP A 396 -15.98 29.65 -26.89
C ASP A 396 -15.17 30.90 -26.49
N LYS A 397 -15.70 31.73 -25.58
CA LYS A 397 -14.99 32.94 -25.10
C LYS A 397 -13.72 32.63 -24.30
N LEU A 398 -13.70 31.50 -23.59
CA LEU A 398 -12.52 31.05 -22.84
C LEU A 398 -11.46 30.51 -23.81
N ALA A 399 -11.88 29.70 -24.78
CA ALA A 399 -11.00 29.12 -25.79
C ALA A 399 -10.37 30.20 -26.70
N ASP A 400 -11.14 31.20 -27.16
CA ASP A 400 -10.63 32.27 -28.03
C ASP A 400 -9.47 33.10 -27.41
N ARG A 401 -9.37 33.12 -26.08
CA ARG A 401 -8.33 33.88 -25.35
C ARG A 401 -7.09 33.05 -25.03
N LEU A 402 -7.14 31.75 -25.26
CA LEU A 402 -6.10 30.80 -24.92
C LEU A 402 -5.50 30.21 -26.20
N PRO A 403 -4.17 30.12 -26.33
CA PRO A 403 -3.53 29.51 -27.48
C PRO A 403 -3.57 27.97 -27.37
N PHE A 404 -4.76 27.39 -27.21
CA PHE A 404 -4.95 25.94 -27.04
C PHE A 404 -6.24 25.47 -27.73
N PRO A 405 -6.31 24.22 -28.21
CA PRO A 405 -7.50 23.68 -28.85
C PRO A 405 -8.73 23.69 -27.92
N ARG A 406 -9.91 23.94 -28.50
CA ARG A 406 -11.20 23.97 -27.77
C ARG A 406 -11.44 22.69 -26.95
N ALA A 407 -11.19 21.53 -27.54
CA ALA A 407 -11.43 20.23 -26.89
C ALA A 407 -10.64 20.08 -25.58
N GLN A 408 -9.44 20.67 -25.53
CA GLN A 408 -8.57 20.62 -24.37
C GLN A 408 -9.02 21.57 -23.26
N VAL A 409 -9.37 22.81 -23.62
CA VAL A 409 -9.97 23.76 -22.68
C VAL A 409 -11.25 23.17 -22.07
N GLU A 410 -12.07 22.52 -22.89
CA GLU A 410 -13.27 21.81 -22.44
C GLU A 410 -12.92 20.65 -21.49
N SER A 411 -11.93 19.81 -21.83
CA SER A 411 -11.50 18.71 -20.96
C SER A 411 -11.01 19.21 -19.59
N VAL A 412 -10.28 20.32 -19.53
CA VAL A 412 -9.81 20.89 -18.25
C VAL A 412 -10.96 21.50 -17.46
N LEU A 413 -11.93 22.16 -18.11
CA LEU A 413 -13.13 22.67 -17.46
C LEU A 413 -14.01 21.54 -16.90
N GLN A 414 -14.17 20.43 -17.63
CA GLN A 414 -14.85 19.23 -17.12
C GLN A 414 -14.13 18.63 -15.92
N GLU A 415 -12.79 18.61 -15.92
CA GLU A 415 -12.01 18.18 -14.76
C GLU A 415 -12.22 19.10 -13.55
N LEU A 416 -12.25 20.41 -13.76
CA LEU A 416 -12.54 21.41 -12.73
C LEU A 416 -13.97 21.30 -12.17
N GLU A 417 -14.94 20.95 -13.02
CA GLU A 417 -16.32 20.64 -12.60
C GLU A 417 -16.37 19.38 -11.74
N MET A 418 -15.71 18.29 -12.16
CA MET A 418 -15.63 17.05 -11.36
C MET A 418 -14.99 17.29 -9.98
N ARG A 419 -14.04 18.22 -9.89
CA ARG A 419 -13.39 18.65 -8.65
C ARG A 419 -14.24 19.64 -7.83
N ASN A 420 -15.44 20.02 -8.30
CA ASN A 420 -16.35 21.01 -7.71
C ASN A 420 -15.74 22.42 -7.52
N LEU A 421 -14.74 22.78 -8.34
CA LEU A 421 -14.16 24.13 -8.33
C LEU A 421 -14.92 25.08 -9.27
N VAL A 422 -15.44 24.52 -10.37
CA VAL A 422 -16.22 25.24 -11.38
C VAL A 422 -17.63 24.62 -11.45
N SER A 423 -18.61 25.46 -11.74
CA SER A 423 -20.01 25.08 -11.95
C SER A 423 -20.41 25.45 -13.37
N ILE A 424 -21.23 24.60 -14.00
CA ILE A 424 -21.80 24.84 -15.33
C ILE A 424 -23.30 25.10 -15.20
N GLY A 425 -23.79 26.14 -15.86
CA GLY A 425 -25.20 26.51 -15.81
C GLY A 425 -25.59 27.62 -16.78
N PHE A 426 -26.86 28.01 -16.77
CA PHE A 426 -27.40 29.10 -17.58
C PHE A 426 -27.64 30.32 -16.69
N PHE A 427 -26.56 31.03 -16.34
CA PHE A 427 -26.63 32.13 -15.36
C PHE A 427 -27.14 33.44 -15.96
N THR A 428 -26.76 33.74 -17.22
CA THR A 428 -27.14 34.97 -17.92
C THR A 428 -28.16 34.78 -19.05
N GLN A 429 -28.92 33.68 -19.03
CA GLN A 429 -29.96 33.35 -20.03
C GLN A 429 -29.43 33.16 -21.47
N THR A 430 -28.21 32.66 -21.62
CA THR A 430 -27.63 32.24 -22.90
C THR A 430 -28.18 30.88 -23.35
N GLU A 431 -28.15 30.60 -24.66
CA GLU A 431 -28.48 29.26 -25.20
C GLU A 431 -27.37 28.22 -24.93
N ASP A 432 -26.14 28.70 -24.73
CA ASP A 432 -24.98 27.88 -24.39
C ASP A 432 -24.68 27.90 -22.88
N GLY A 433 -24.18 26.77 -22.36
CA GLY A 433 -23.77 26.64 -20.97
C GLY A 433 -22.60 27.56 -20.62
N GLU A 434 -22.71 28.24 -19.49
CA GLU A 434 -21.69 29.12 -18.94
C GLU A 434 -21.01 28.48 -17.73
N TYR A 435 -19.71 28.75 -17.58
CA TYR A 435 -18.88 28.31 -16.47
C TYR A 435 -18.68 29.46 -15.50
N ILE A 436 -18.77 29.17 -14.20
CA ILE A 436 -18.48 30.12 -13.10
C ILE A 436 -17.72 29.40 -11.99
N LEU A 437 -16.91 30.12 -11.21
CA LEU A 437 -16.34 29.54 -9.99
C LEU A 437 -17.46 29.20 -9.00
N ARG A 438 -17.37 28.02 -8.37
CA ARG A 438 -18.38 27.54 -7.44
C ARG A 438 -18.53 28.45 -6.21
N VAL A 439 -17.43 29.03 -5.74
CA VAL A 439 -17.42 30.01 -4.64
C VAL A 439 -18.14 31.31 -5.03
N ASP A 440 -17.94 31.78 -6.27
CA ASP A 440 -18.59 32.99 -6.77
C ASP A 440 -20.09 32.75 -6.96
N GLU A 441 -20.49 31.59 -7.51
CA GLU A 441 -21.90 31.17 -7.60
C GLU A 441 -22.60 31.23 -6.24
N TYR A 442 -22.00 30.64 -5.20
CA TYR A 442 -22.58 30.62 -3.85
C TYR A 442 -22.74 32.04 -3.28
N ARG A 443 -21.75 32.92 -3.48
CA ARG A 443 -21.82 34.31 -3.03
C ARG A 443 -22.89 35.11 -3.79
N ILE A 444 -22.95 34.94 -5.10
CA ILE A 444 -23.86 35.69 -5.98
C ILE A 444 -25.33 35.28 -5.75
N THR A 445 -25.58 34.00 -5.47
CA THR A 445 -26.92 33.44 -5.21
C THR A 445 -27.46 33.67 -3.79
N GLY A 446 -26.74 34.42 -2.95
CA GLY A 446 -27.20 34.85 -1.63
C GLY A 446 -26.70 34.02 -0.44
N GLY A 447 -25.54 33.36 -0.57
CA GLY A 447 -24.86 32.70 0.55
C GLY A 447 -24.61 33.67 1.72
N GLN A 448 -25.03 33.29 2.92
CA GLN A 448 -24.96 34.15 4.12
C GLN A 448 -23.65 34.00 4.92
N VAL A 449 -22.88 32.94 4.65
CA VAL A 449 -21.67 32.61 5.41
C VAL A 449 -20.44 32.90 4.54
N GLU A 450 -19.38 33.41 5.17
CA GLU A 450 -18.09 33.58 4.50
C GLU A 450 -17.46 32.20 4.26
N VAL A 451 -17.22 31.88 2.99
CA VAL A 451 -16.71 30.57 2.57
C VAL A 451 -15.31 30.71 2.02
N VAL A 452 -14.43 29.82 2.47
CA VAL A 452 -13.06 29.66 1.99
C VAL A 452 -13.02 28.66 0.84
N ASP A 453 -12.19 28.94 -0.15
CA ASP A 453 -11.94 28.01 -1.25
C ASP A 453 -11.32 26.71 -0.74
N TYR A 454 -11.80 25.59 -1.27
CA TYR A 454 -11.37 24.28 -0.82
C TYR A 454 -9.89 24.04 -1.15
N ARG A 455 -9.38 24.57 -2.27
CA ARG A 455 -7.99 24.40 -2.66
C ARG A 455 -7.03 25.08 -1.67
N THR A 456 -7.33 26.29 -1.25
CA THR A 456 -6.54 27.02 -0.23
C THR A 456 -6.47 26.22 1.07
N LEU A 457 -7.59 25.61 1.48
CA LEU A 457 -7.63 24.74 2.65
C LEU A 457 -6.74 23.50 2.48
N GLN A 458 -6.76 22.85 1.31
CA GLN A 458 -5.87 21.71 1.02
C GLN A 458 -4.39 22.11 1.03
N THR A 459 -4.03 23.27 0.46
CA THR A 459 -2.65 23.79 0.45
C THR A 459 -2.13 24.04 1.87
N LEU A 460 -2.94 24.63 2.75
CA LEU A 460 -2.54 24.81 4.16
C LEU A 460 -2.28 23.47 4.85
N ILE A 461 -3.14 22.48 4.62
CA ILE A 461 -2.97 21.13 5.19
C ILE A 461 -1.70 20.46 4.67
N LEU A 462 -1.39 20.64 3.38
CA LEU A 462 -0.17 20.12 2.76
C LEU A 462 1.08 20.70 3.44
N HIS A 463 1.18 22.03 3.53
CA HIS A 463 2.31 22.72 4.18
C HIS A 463 2.51 22.26 5.62
N LYS A 464 1.41 22.13 6.37
CA LYS A 464 1.45 21.67 7.77
C LYS A 464 1.85 20.20 7.89
N SER A 465 1.41 19.36 6.95
CA SER A 465 1.69 17.92 6.96
C SER A 465 3.13 17.60 6.56
N PHE A 466 3.75 18.39 5.70
CA PHE A 466 5.10 18.16 5.16
C PHE A 466 6.11 19.24 5.59
N GLN A 467 5.87 19.86 6.76
CA GLN A 467 6.89 20.66 7.41
C GLN A 467 8.14 19.80 7.64
N GLN A 468 9.30 20.27 7.20
CA GLN A 468 10.57 19.58 7.40
C GLN A 468 11.12 19.86 8.81
N TYR A 469 11.60 18.80 9.44
CA TYR A 469 12.28 18.80 10.74
C TYR A 469 13.71 18.30 10.59
N ASP A 470 14.61 18.79 11.45
CA ASP A 470 15.99 18.32 11.49
C ASP A 470 16.11 16.99 12.25
N GLU A 471 15.29 16.79 13.30
CA GLU A 471 15.29 15.57 14.11
C GLU A 471 14.01 14.73 13.94
N PRO A 472 14.12 13.39 13.84
CA PRO A 472 12.96 12.50 13.77
C PRO A 472 12.00 12.62 14.96
N ALA A 473 12.52 12.90 16.15
CA ALA A 473 11.71 13.05 17.36
C ALA A 473 10.68 14.19 17.23
N GLU A 474 11.06 15.33 16.64
CA GLU A 474 10.17 16.47 16.43
C GLU A 474 9.05 16.14 15.44
N ALA A 475 9.38 15.46 14.34
CA ALA A 475 8.40 14.98 13.38
C ALA A 475 7.40 13.99 14.01
N ILE A 476 7.85 13.07 14.89
CA ILE A 476 6.95 12.18 15.64
C ILE A 476 6.04 12.96 16.58
N ARG A 477 6.55 13.98 17.29
CA ARG A 477 5.74 14.84 18.16
C ARG A 477 4.65 15.56 17.37
N ASN A 478 4.99 16.11 16.20
CA ASN A 478 4.02 16.81 15.37
C ASN A 478 2.93 15.87 14.82
N LEU A 479 3.31 14.70 14.32
CA LEU A 479 2.38 13.69 13.78
C LEU A 479 1.53 13.00 14.86
N ILE A 480 1.89 13.12 16.14
CA ILE A 480 1.30 12.45 17.32
C ILE A 480 1.55 10.93 17.32
N LEU A 481 1.43 10.28 16.17
CA LEU A 481 1.56 8.84 15.95
C LEU A 481 2.22 8.60 14.59
N VAL A 482 3.25 7.77 14.58
CA VAL A 482 3.88 7.24 13.34
C VAL A 482 3.69 5.73 13.30
N GLN A 483 3.18 5.20 12.19
CA GLN A 483 2.96 3.75 12.04
C GLN A 483 4.09 3.07 11.30
N ARG A 484 4.58 3.75 10.26
CA ARG A 484 5.58 3.24 9.32
C ARG A 484 6.70 4.26 9.19
N ARG A 485 7.92 3.75 9.01
CA ARG A 485 9.10 4.58 8.71
C ARG A 485 8.94 5.42 7.45
N ASP A 486 8.17 4.93 6.47
CA ASP A 486 7.88 5.60 5.21
C ASP A 486 7.21 6.98 5.43
N GLU A 487 6.50 7.16 6.55
CA GLU A 487 5.84 8.42 6.90
C GLU A 487 6.86 9.52 7.29
N MET A 488 8.12 9.18 7.56
CA MET A 488 9.15 10.15 7.95
C MET A 488 9.94 10.70 6.75
N LEU A 489 9.94 9.99 5.62
CA LEU A 489 10.81 10.26 4.46
C LEU A 489 10.71 11.70 3.95
N HIS A 490 9.49 12.26 3.88
CA HIS A 490 9.24 13.61 3.38
C HIS A 490 9.13 14.68 4.48
N ARG A 491 9.43 14.32 5.73
CA ARG A 491 9.22 15.17 6.93
C ARG A 491 10.50 15.41 7.72
N VAL A 492 11.53 14.60 7.51
CA VAL A 492 12.83 14.73 8.18
C VAL A 492 13.90 14.90 7.11
N LYS A 493 14.81 15.86 7.30
CA LYS A 493 15.92 16.08 6.37
C LYS A 493 16.86 14.88 6.36
N ASP A 494 17.30 14.49 5.16
CA ASP A 494 18.28 13.41 4.91
C ASP A 494 17.93 12.06 5.58
N TYR A 495 16.65 11.78 5.77
CA TYR A 495 16.19 10.57 6.45
C TYR A 495 16.40 9.31 5.62
N ARG A 496 17.02 8.29 6.25
CA ARG A 496 17.18 6.95 5.68
C ARG A 496 16.39 5.90 6.46
N PHE A 497 15.96 4.84 5.79
CA PHE A 497 15.23 3.75 6.43
C PHE A 497 16.06 2.98 7.49
N ARG A 498 17.39 3.10 7.45
CA ARG A 498 18.30 2.58 8.49
C ARG A 498 18.13 3.29 9.83
N ASP A 499 17.90 4.60 9.81
CA ASP A 499 17.77 5.45 11.01
C ASP A 499 16.55 5.08 11.85
N TRP A 500 15.57 4.39 11.24
CA TRP A 500 14.43 3.82 11.97
C TRP A 500 14.84 2.87 13.09
N LYS A 501 15.99 2.18 12.95
CA LYS A 501 16.51 1.31 14.00
C LYS A 501 16.81 2.12 15.25
N ASP A 502 17.46 3.25 15.12
CA ASP A 502 17.83 4.10 16.25
C ASP A 502 16.58 4.70 16.91
N ILE A 503 15.66 5.24 16.10
CA ILE A 503 14.36 5.77 16.58
C ILE A 503 13.59 4.71 17.38
N LYS A 504 13.57 3.46 16.91
CA LYS A 504 12.82 2.38 17.57
C LYS A 504 13.41 2.00 18.94
N HIS A 505 14.72 2.13 19.11
CA HIS A 505 15.43 1.77 20.34
C HIS A 505 15.67 2.97 21.27
N ASP A 506 15.27 4.16 20.85
CA ASP A 506 15.27 5.36 21.68
C ASP A 506 14.44 5.12 22.96
N PRO A 507 15.00 5.39 24.16
CA PRO A 507 14.31 5.19 25.42
C PRO A 507 13.04 6.04 25.56
N ASP A 508 12.93 7.17 24.90
CA ASP A 508 11.78 8.07 24.98
C ASP A 508 10.65 7.68 24.00
N VAL A 509 10.91 6.72 23.10
CA VAL A 509 9.91 6.23 22.14
C VAL A 509 9.12 5.06 22.73
N ILE A 510 7.79 5.18 22.67
CA ILE A 510 6.86 4.17 23.14
C ILE A 510 6.07 3.61 21.96
N ASN A 511 6.10 2.29 21.81
CA ASN A 511 5.28 1.56 20.88
C ASN A 511 4.01 1.04 21.57
N GLY A 512 2.85 1.29 20.99
CA GLY A 512 1.59 0.86 21.58
C GLY A 512 0.43 0.90 20.59
N ARG A 513 -0.76 0.51 21.06
CA ARG A 513 -2.00 0.70 20.31
C ARG A 513 -2.57 2.06 20.71
N LEU A 514 -2.16 3.09 19.98
CA LEU A 514 -2.36 4.50 20.33
C LEU A 514 -3.79 4.93 20.02
N LEU A 515 -4.05 5.60 18.90
CA LEU A 515 -5.40 6.04 18.52
C LEU A 515 -6.08 5.00 17.62
N HIS A 516 -7.38 4.74 17.82
CA HIS A 516 -8.17 3.74 17.06
C HIS A 516 -7.56 2.34 17.03
N ASN A 517 -6.89 1.96 18.11
CA ASN A 517 -6.25 0.64 18.25
C ASN A 517 -5.18 0.33 17.19
N ARG A 518 -4.69 1.37 16.50
CA ARG A 518 -3.62 1.30 15.51
C ARG A 518 -2.29 1.17 16.23
N VAL A 519 -1.46 0.24 15.78
CA VAL A 519 -0.11 0.06 16.31
C VAL A 519 0.78 1.16 15.72
N GLY A 520 1.50 1.87 16.58
CA GLY A 520 2.57 2.75 16.13
C GLY A 520 3.39 3.30 17.28
N TYR A 521 4.17 4.32 16.97
CA TYR A 521 5.20 4.89 17.81
C TYR A 521 4.85 6.34 18.13
N THR A 522 5.09 6.74 19.37
CA THR A 522 4.96 8.11 19.86
C THR A 522 6.02 8.37 20.92
N MET A 523 6.29 9.64 21.21
CA MET A 523 7.20 10.03 22.29
C MET A 523 6.48 9.95 23.64
N GLU A 524 7.22 9.64 24.72
CA GLU A 524 6.67 9.52 26.08
C GLU A 524 5.98 10.82 26.55
N ASP A 525 6.50 11.98 26.13
CA ASP A 525 5.94 13.30 26.42
C ASP A 525 4.56 13.57 25.75
N GLN A 526 4.22 12.84 24.69
CA GLN A 526 2.93 12.95 23.99
C GLN A 526 1.85 12.02 24.56
N LEU A 527 2.20 11.09 25.46
CA LEU A 527 1.21 10.19 26.07
C LEU A 527 0.05 10.91 26.79
N PRO A 528 0.24 12.03 27.51
CA PRO A 528 -0.88 12.77 28.11
C PRO A 528 -1.94 13.20 27.09
N LEU A 529 -1.50 13.63 25.90
CA LEU A 529 -2.38 14.03 24.79
C LEU A 529 -3.14 12.80 24.26
N VAL A 530 -2.43 11.70 23.96
CA VAL A 530 -3.04 10.47 23.44
C VAL A 530 -4.05 9.88 24.42
N LEU A 531 -3.73 9.87 25.72
CA LEU A 531 -4.65 9.40 26.77
C LEU A 531 -5.86 10.32 26.94
N GLY A 532 -5.67 11.64 26.82
CA GLY A 532 -6.77 12.61 26.88
C GLY A 532 -7.83 12.41 25.79
N LEU A 533 -7.41 12.02 24.59
CA LEU A 533 -8.31 11.72 23.45
C LEU A 533 -9.06 10.37 23.58
N ARG A 534 -8.78 9.60 24.63
CA ARG A 534 -9.38 8.29 24.90
C ARG A 534 -10.38 8.38 26.06
N GLY A 535 -11.30 7.42 26.10
CA GLY A 535 -12.19 7.22 27.24
C GLY A 535 -11.46 6.52 28.39
N GLU A 536 -12.11 6.44 29.55
CA GLU A 536 -11.57 5.73 30.70
C GLU A 536 -11.39 4.24 30.39
N PRO A 537 -10.26 3.64 30.80
CA PRO A 537 -10.00 2.22 30.59
C PRO A 537 -10.88 1.37 31.51
N TRP A 538 -11.33 0.23 31.02
CA TRP A 538 -11.97 -0.82 31.81
C TRP A 538 -10.95 -1.91 32.11
N ILE A 539 -10.71 -2.20 33.39
CA ILE A 539 -9.70 -3.17 33.82
C ILE A 539 -10.41 -4.37 34.46
N GLY A 540 -10.21 -5.56 33.89
CA GLY A 540 -10.71 -6.81 34.48
C GLY A 540 -9.78 -7.38 35.57
N PRO A 541 -10.25 -8.35 36.37
CA PRO A 541 -9.45 -8.89 37.50
C PRO A 541 -8.10 -9.51 37.10
N LEU A 542 -8.06 -10.22 35.96
CA LEU A 542 -6.81 -10.80 35.44
C LEU A 542 -5.87 -9.74 34.84
N GLU A 543 -6.43 -8.64 34.35
CA GLU A 543 -5.66 -7.52 33.81
C GLU A 543 -5.01 -6.72 34.93
N GLU A 544 -5.72 -6.56 36.06
CA GLU A 544 -5.21 -5.96 37.29
C GLU A 544 -4.06 -6.79 37.90
N GLU A 545 -4.22 -8.12 38.02
CA GLU A 545 -3.15 -9.02 38.48
C GLU A 545 -1.88 -8.92 37.62
N LEU A 546 -2.04 -8.84 36.28
CA LEU A 546 -0.91 -8.67 35.37
C LEU A 546 -0.28 -7.29 35.49
N LEU A 547 -1.07 -6.24 35.73
CA LEU A 547 -0.59 -4.87 35.87
C LEU A 547 0.22 -4.67 37.15
N GLU A 548 -0.17 -5.31 38.25
CA GLU A 548 0.57 -5.29 39.52
C GLU A 548 1.94 -5.96 39.42
N LYS A 549 2.08 -6.97 38.58
CA LYS A 549 3.35 -7.67 38.35
C LYS A 549 4.36 -6.86 37.51
N ILE A 550 3.92 -5.83 36.79
CA ILE A 550 4.81 -5.03 35.93
C ILE A 550 5.49 -3.92 36.77
N PRO A 551 6.81 -3.99 37.00
CA PRO A 551 7.56 -3.00 37.75
C PRO A 551 7.73 -1.70 36.94
N LYS A 552 8.23 -0.65 37.61
CA LYS A 552 8.42 0.69 37.02
C LYS A 552 9.38 0.70 35.82
N ASP A 553 10.43 -0.12 35.88
CA ASP A 553 11.45 -0.26 34.83
C ASP A 553 11.02 -1.20 33.69
N GLY A 554 9.79 -1.73 33.79
CA GLY A 554 9.20 -2.64 32.83
C GLY A 554 9.67 -4.08 32.95
N MET A 555 8.98 -4.97 32.24
CA MET A 555 9.24 -6.42 32.29
C MET A 555 9.03 -7.06 30.92
N SER A 556 9.79 -8.10 30.60
CA SER A 556 9.58 -8.86 29.37
C SER A 556 8.37 -9.79 29.49
N ARG A 557 7.80 -10.18 28.34
CA ARG A 557 6.70 -11.16 28.30
C ARG A 557 7.07 -12.50 28.96
N ILE A 558 8.33 -12.91 28.86
CA ILE A 558 8.79 -14.21 29.36
C ILE A 558 8.80 -14.22 30.89
N GLU A 559 9.28 -13.14 31.49
CA GLU A 559 9.28 -12.92 32.94
C GLU A 559 7.85 -12.77 33.46
N LEU A 560 7.02 -11.96 32.80
CA LEU A 560 5.63 -11.75 33.20
C LEU A 560 4.82 -13.05 33.26
N PHE A 561 5.13 -14.00 32.37
CA PHE A 561 4.45 -15.30 32.28
C PHE A 561 5.20 -16.44 32.98
N ALA A 562 6.28 -16.16 33.73
CA ALA A 562 7.11 -17.18 34.35
C ALA A 562 6.35 -18.02 35.39
N ASP A 563 5.53 -17.36 36.21
CA ASP A 563 4.83 -17.97 37.35
C ASP A 563 3.55 -18.74 36.97
N TYR A 564 3.14 -18.69 35.70
CA TYR A 564 1.92 -19.36 35.24
C TYR A 564 2.21 -20.75 34.66
N PRO A 565 1.31 -21.74 34.86
CA PRO A 565 1.52 -23.11 34.41
C PRO A 565 1.64 -23.22 32.88
N LYS A 566 2.61 -24.04 32.43
CA LYS A 566 2.92 -24.31 31.03
C LYS A 566 2.65 -25.77 30.69
N GLY A 567 2.12 -26.06 29.49
CA GLY A 567 1.85 -27.43 29.02
C GLY A 567 0.62 -27.51 28.11
N LYS A 568 0.42 -28.66 27.45
CA LYS A 568 -0.74 -28.89 26.55
C LYS A 568 -2.08 -28.81 27.29
N ASP A 569 -2.12 -29.14 28.58
CA ASP A 569 -3.34 -29.13 29.39
C ASP A 569 -3.75 -27.71 29.85
N HIS A 570 -2.80 -26.76 29.88
CA HIS A 570 -2.99 -25.39 30.38
C HIS A 570 -3.09 -24.35 29.25
N VAL A 571 -3.38 -24.78 28.01
CA VAL A 571 -3.47 -23.89 26.83
C VAL A 571 -4.55 -22.82 27.00
N HIS A 572 -5.66 -23.14 27.68
CA HIS A 572 -6.74 -22.19 27.95
C HIS A 572 -6.29 -21.02 28.84
N ILE A 573 -5.50 -21.29 29.89
CA ILE A 573 -4.92 -20.25 30.76
C ILE A 573 -3.96 -19.36 29.96
N GLN A 574 -3.08 -19.97 29.16
CA GLN A 574 -2.18 -19.19 28.30
C GLN A 574 -2.91 -18.34 27.27
N ARG A 575 -4.07 -18.80 26.77
CA ARG A 575 -4.92 -18.00 25.87
C ARG A 575 -5.54 -16.82 26.61
N SER A 576 -6.05 -17.02 27.82
CA SER A 576 -6.61 -15.96 28.66
C SER A 576 -5.57 -14.91 29.03
N LEU A 577 -4.36 -15.32 29.45
CA LEU A 577 -3.26 -14.40 29.75
C LEU A 577 -2.83 -13.57 28.53
N LYS A 578 -2.75 -14.21 27.35
CA LYS A 578 -2.49 -13.51 26.08
C LYS A 578 -3.59 -12.51 25.75
N SER A 579 -4.85 -12.86 26.02
CA SER A 579 -5.99 -11.97 25.80
C SER A 579 -5.98 -10.78 26.76
N ALA A 580 -5.71 -11.01 28.04
CA ALA A 580 -5.61 -9.96 29.06
C ALA A 580 -4.47 -8.99 28.74
N LEU A 581 -3.26 -9.49 28.44
CA LEU A 581 -2.15 -8.65 27.98
C LEU A 581 -2.53 -7.87 26.70
N GLY A 582 -3.22 -8.52 25.76
CA GLY A 582 -3.71 -7.87 24.56
C GLY A 582 -4.75 -6.77 24.82
N ASN A 583 -5.60 -6.92 25.84
CA ASN A 583 -6.56 -5.90 26.26
C ASN A 583 -5.86 -4.71 26.93
N LEU A 584 -4.88 -4.96 27.80
CA LEU A 584 -4.03 -3.92 28.39
C LEU A 584 -3.34 -3.08 27.31
N GLU A 585 -2.80 -3.71 26.26
CA GLU A 585 -2.22 -3.02 25.11
C GLU A 585 -3.27 -2.21 24.32
N ARG A 586 -4.45 -2.80 24.05
CA ARG A 586 -5.54 -2.13 23.31
C ARG A 586 -5.99 -0.86 24.00
N GLN A 587 -5.99 -0.85 25.33
CA GLN A 587 -6.39 0.27 26.17
C GLN A 587 -5.26 1.27 26.45
N LEU A 588 -4.04 1.00 25.96
CA LEU A 588 -2.82 1.78 26.24
C LEU A 588 -2.54 1.93 27.75
N ILE A 589 -2.93 0.92 28.54
CA ILE A 589 -2.57 0.81 29.95
C ILE A 589 -1.08 0.49 30.07
N ILE A 590 -0.56 -0.26 29.09
CA ILE A 590 0.85 -0.60 28.94
C ILE A 590 1.37 -0.19 27.56
N GLY A 591 2.63 0.22 27.51
CA GLY A 591 3.39 0.49 26.28
C GLY A 591 4.60 -0.44 26.18
N LYS A 592 5.19 -0.54 24.99
CA LYS A 592 6.40 -1.33 24.73
C LYS A 592 7.55 -0.37 24.43
N LYS A 593 8.69 -0.59 25.08
CA LYS A 593 9.98 -0.06 24.64
C LYS A 593 10.81 -1.23 24.10
N TYR A 594 11.58 -1.00 23.06
CA TYR A 594 12.40 -2.04 22.45
C TYR A 594 13.86 -1.86 22.87
N ILE A 595 14.46 -2.92 23.39
CA ILE A 595 15.88 -2.93 23.75
C ILE A 595 16.60 -3.86 22.77
N GLU A 596 17.67 -3.37 22.16
CA GLU A 596 18.55 -4.20 21.36
C GLU A 596 19.39 -5.08 22.29
N LEU A 597 19.37 -6.40 22.04
CA LEU A 597 20.18 -7.35 22.79
C LEU A 597 21.27 -7.89 21.86
N PRO A 598 22.54 -7.95 22.32
CA PRO A 598 23.60 -8.57 21.54
C PRO A 598 23.23 -10.00 21.13
N ASN A 599 23.55 -10.37 19.90
CA ASN A 599 23.35 -11.71 19.35
C ASN A 599 21.88 -12.19 19.29
N ARG A 600 20.91 -11.27 19.34
CA ARG A 600 19.48 -11.58 19.11
C ARG A 600 18.92 -10.83 17.90
N LYS A 601 18.35 -11.57 16.96
CA LYS A 601 17.71 -11.04 15.74
C LYS A 601 16.48 -10.16 15.98
N ARG A 602 15.86 -10.23 17.17
CA ARG A 602 14.66 -9.45 17.50
C ARG A 602 14.94 -8.67 18.76
N SER A 603 14.68 -7.37 18.71
CA SER A 603 14.67 -6.50 19.88
C SER A 603 13.75 -7.08 20.95
N LEU A 604 14.19 -7.02 22.20
CA LEU A 604 13.38 -7.41 23.34
C LEU A 604 12.31 -6.34 23.56
N ALA A 605 11.04 -6.75 23.53
CA ALA A 605 9.95 -5.86 23.93
C ALA A 605 9.79 -5.89 25.45
N VAL A 606 9.99 -4.74 26.08
CA VAL A 606 9.81 -4.52 27.51
C VAL A 606 8.51 -3.74 27.72
N PHE A 607 7.59 -4.33 28.49
CA PHE A 607 6.29 -3.75 28.79
C PHE A 607 6.43 -2.78 29.96
N HIS A 608 6.02 -1.53 29.72
CA HIS A 608 6.05 -0.45 30.70
C HIS A 608 4.62 -0.06 31.07
N ARG A 609 4.38 0.15 32.35
CA ARG A 609 3.10 0.65 32.87
C ARG A 609 2.95 2.14 32.56
N ILE A 610 1.86 2.50 31.87
CA ILE A 610 1.47 3.89 31.56
C ILE A 610 0.38 4.36 32.52
N HIS A 611 -0.58 3.48 32.81
CA HIS A 611 -1.69 3.75 33.72
C HIS A 611 -1.22 4.10 35.13
N GLU A 612 -1.78 5.17 35.72
CA GLU A 612 -1.36 5.85 36.97
C GLU A 612 -0.01 6.57 36.94
N ARG A 613 0.88 6.28 35.98
CA ARG A 613 2.16 6.99 35.82
C ARG A 613 1.98 8.30 35.06
N VAL A 614 1.23 8.27 33.97
CA VAL A 614 0.99 9.43 33.11
C VAL A 614 -0.42 9.96 33.37
N LYS A 615 -0.52 11.22 33.79
CA LYS A 615 -1.81 11.87 33.98
C LYS A 615 -2.40 12.27 32.62
N PRO A 616 -3.62 11.84 32.28
CA PRO A 616 -4.25 12.24 31.02
C PRO A 616 -4.49 13.76 31.00
N MET A 617 -4.25 14.37 29.84
CA MET A 617 -4.67 15.74 29.58
C MET A 617 -6.20 15.83 29.60
N LYS A 618 -6.75 16.99 29.98
CA LYS A 618 -8.21 17.20 29.88
C LYS A 618 -8.65 17.05 28.42
N PHE A 619 -9.86 16.55 28.22
CA PHE A 619 -10.34 16.21 26.87
C PHE A 619 -10.44 17.45 25.96
N ASP A 620 -10.90 18.58 26.49
CA ASP A 620 -10.99 19.86 25.76
C ASP A 620 -9.60 20.39 25.34
N GLU A 621 -8.63 20.33 26.23
CA GLU A 621 -7.23 20.69 25.94
C GLU A 621 -6.59 19.73 24.94
N ALA A 622 -6.88 18.43 25.03
CA ALA A 622 -6.37 17.43 24.10
C ALA A 622 -6.95 17.62 22.69
N VAL A 623 -8.24 17.90 22.56
CA VAL A 623 -8.89 18.20 21.28
C VAL A 623 -8.36 19.50 20.69
N LYS A 624 -8.13 20.54 21.50
CA LYS A 624 -7.50 21.79 21.06
C LYS A 624 -6.09 21.55 20.49
N ASN A 625 -5.22 20.88 21.26
CA ASN A 625 -3.85 20.57 20.81
C ASN A 625 -3.84 19.71 19.54
N LEU A 626 -4.79 18.78 19.40
CA LEU A 626 -4.94 18.00 18.18
C LEU A 626 -5.27 18.92 17.00
N ILE A 627 -6.28 19.80 17.11
CA ILE A 627 -6.67 20.74 16.05
C ILE A 627 -5.52 21.69 15.71
N GLU A 628 -4.74 22.15 16.69
CA GLU A 628 -3.57 23.00 16.44
C GLU A 628 -2.48 22.29 15.60
N ARG A 629 -2.40 20.95 15.62
CA ARG A 629 -1.41 20.19 14.82
C ARG A 629 -1.96 19.70 13.48
N ILE A 630 -3.19 19.20 13.43
CA ILE A 630 -3.77 18.60 12.21
C ILE A 630 -4.80 19.49 11.50
N GLY A 631 -5.23 20.57 12.16
CA GLY A 631 -6.26 21.47 11.67
C GLY A 631 -5.80 22.32 10.49
N PRO A 632 -6.74 22.86 9.68
CA PRO A 632 -8.20 22.77 9.80
C PRO A 632 -8.73 21.35 9.62
N VAL A 633 -9.77 20.89 10.33
CA VAL A 633 -10.24 19.49 10.30
C VAL A 633 -11.76 19.36 10.52
N ARG A 634 -12.40 18.38 9.86
CA ARG A 634 -13.84 18.09 10.02
C ARG A 634 -14.13 17.27 11.26
N LEU A 635 -15.35 17.41 11.81
CA LEU A 635 -15.86 16.56 12.89
C LEU A 635 -15.70 15.07 12.58
N HIS A 636 -16.12 14.63 11.38
CA HIS A 636 -16.02 13.22 10.99
C HIS A 636 -14.57 12.74 10.89
N THR A 637 -13.64 13.62 10.48
CA THR A 637 -12.21 13.28 10.41
C THR A 637 -11.58 13.20 11.81
N LEU A 638 -11.97 14.08 12.74
CA LEU A 638 -11.55 14.01 14.15
C LEU A 638 -11.95 12.70 14.82
N ARG A 639 -13.05 12.07 14.38
CA ARG A 639 -13.45 10.74 14.84
C ARG A 639 -12.40 9.67 14.58
N PHE A 640 -11.45 9.85 13.65
CA PHE A 640 -10.35 8.89 13.43
C PHE A 640 -9.19 9.05 14.41
N PHE A 641 -9.19 10.11 15.22
CA PHE A 641 -8.18 10.40 16.23
C PHE A 641 -8.75 10.31 17.65
N VAL A 642 -10.06 10.52 17.83
CA VAL A 642 -10.74 10.48 19.12
C VAL A 642 -11.45 9.14 19.31
N SER A 643 -11.32 8.53 20.49
CA SER A 643 -11.98 7.25 20.83
C SER A 643 -13.22 7.40 21.73
N ARG A 644 -13.63 8.63 22.03
CA ARG A 644 -14.83 8.97 22.80
C ARG A 644 -16.09 9.05 21.91
N PRO A 645 -17.31 9.02 22.50
CA PRO A 645 -18.56 9.22 21.76
C PRO A 645 -18.56 10.51 20.92
N VAL A 646 -19.28 10.49 19.81
CA VAL A 646 -19.30 11.62 18.85
C VAL A 646 -20.04 12.82 19.44
N GLU A 647 -21.04 12.55 20.28
CA GLU A 647 -21.85 13.54 20.99
C GLU A 647 -20.97 14.39 21.91
N GLU A 648 -20.13 13.74 22.72
CA GLU A 648 -19.19 14.40 23.63
C GLU A 648 -18.15 15.25 22.87
N LEU A 649 -17.63 14.74 21.76
CA LEU A 649 -16.72 15.49 20.89
C LEU A 649 -17.42 16.73 20.29
N ALA A 650 -18.65 16.59 19.82
CA ALA A 650 -19.42 17.69 19.24
C ALA A 650 -19.74 18.77 20.28
N GLU A 651 -20.09 18.40 21.51
CA GLU A 651 -20.30 19.34 22.62
C GLU A 651 -19.02 20.08 22.98
N THR A 652 -17.90 19.36 23.11
CA THR A 652 -16.59 19.94 23.40
C THR A 652 -16.16 20.95 22.32
N LEU A 653 -16.39 20.64 21.05
CA LEU A 653 -16.09 21.57 19.94
C LEU A 653 -16.95 22.84 20.02
N ARG A 654 -18.24 22.73 20.37
CA ARG A 654 -19.11 23.90 20.57
C ARG A 654 -18.63 24.76 21.74
N GLU A 655 -18.15 24.15 22.83
CA GLU A 655 -17.60 24.89 23.97
C GLU A 655 -16.29 25.58 23.63
N LEU A 656 -15.39 24.91 22.89
CA LEU A 656 -14.13 25.48 22.41
C LEU A 656 -14.37 26.64 21.42
N GLU A 657 -15.40 26.54 20.57
CA GLU A 657 -15.82 27.63 19.67
C GLU A 657 -16.40 28.81 20.46
N LYS A 658 -17.32 28.56 21.41
CA LYS A 658 -17.91 29.60 22.28
C LYS A 658 -16.88 30.32 23.16
N SER A 659 -15.81 29.62 23.54
CA SER A 659 -14.72 30.17 24.35
C SER A 659 -13.61 30.81 23.51
N GLU A 660 -13.80 30.94 22.18
CA GLU A 660 -12.84 31.54 21.26
C GLU A 660 -11.44 30.87 21.35
N ARG A 661 -11.40 29.55 21.58
CA ARG A 661 -10.16 28.77 21.58
C ARG A 661 -9.87 28.11 20.23
N ILE A 662 -10.92 27.89 19.44
CA ILE A 662 -10.86 27.40 18.05
C ILE A 662 -11.78 28.25 17.18
N VAL A 663 -11.50 28.27 15.87
CA VAL A 663 -12.29 29.00 14.87
C VAL A 663 -12.99 27.99 13.96
N ARG A 664 -14.27 28.24 13.68
CA ARG A 664 -15.04 27.48 12.69
C ARG A 664 -14.94 28.17 11.32
N ILE A 665 -14.39 27.44 10.35
CA ILE A 665 -14.24 27.87 8.96
C ILE A 665 -15.19 27.04 8.11
N VAL A 666 -15.87 27.68 7.18
CA VAL A 666 -16.73 26.98 6.23
C VAL A 666 -16.01 26.89 4.89
N ALA A 667 -15.86 25.67 4.37
CA ALA A 667 -15.29 25.43 3.04
C ALA A 667 -16.37 24.83 2.11
N LEU A 668 -16.32 25.20 0.83
CA LEU A 668 -17.31 24.75 -0.14
C LEU A 668 -16.94 23.37 -0.69
N GLN A 669 -17.73 22.34 -0.39
CA GLN A 669 -17.57 20.99 -0.96
C GLN A 669 -18.92 20.36 -1.28
N PRO A 670 -19.28 20.27 -2.57
CA PRO A 670 -20.60 20.60 -3.15
C PRO A 670 -21.54 21.54 -2.37
N ASP A 671 -21.67 21.31 -1.07
CA ASP A 671 -22.40 22.08 -0.06
C ASP A 671 -21.41 22.69 0.97
N PRO A 672 -21.79 23.77 1.68
CA PRO A 672 -20.95 24.37 2.72
C PRO A 672 -20.69 23.37 3.86
N THR A 673 -19.40 23.13 4.16
CA THR A 673 -18.97 22.16 5.18
C THR A 673 -18.13 22.83 6.25
N ASP A 674 -18.44 22.55 7.52
CA ASP A 674 -17.73 23.11 8.67
C ASP A 674 -16.38 22.40 8.93
N TYR A 675 -15.33 23.19 9.10
CA TYR A 675 -13.99 22.82 9.52
C TYR A 675 -13.62 23.56 10.81
N TYR A 676 -12.98 22.86 11.73
CA TYR A 676 -12.46 23.43 12.98
C TYR A 676 -10.95 23.66 12.86
N SER A 677 -10.50 24.83 13.24
CA SER A 677 -9.13 25.29 13.04
C SER A 677 -8.60 26.09 14.23
N SER A 678 -7.28 26.24 14.30
CA SER A 678 -6.65 27.24 15.16
C SER A 678 -6.88 28.65 14.60
N HIS A 679 -6.66 29.67 15.43
CA HIS A 679 -6.75 31.07 15.01
C HIS A 679 -5.67 31.41 13.98
N GLU A 680 -4.43 30.96 14.21
CA GLU A 680 -3.31 31.19 13.29
C GLU A 680 -3.57 30.58 11.90
N ASP A 681 -4.09 29.36 11.86
CA ASP A 681 -4.45 28.70 10.60
C ASP A 681 -5.61 29.40 9.89
N ALA A 682 -6.60 29.91 10.65
CA ALA A 682 -7.72 30.66 10.08
C ALA A 682 -7.26 31.98 9.46
N GLU A 683 -6.33 32.69 10.09
CA GLU A 683 -5.73 33.91 9.54
C GLU A 683 -4.93 33.63 8.26
N LYS A 684 -4.16 32.52 8.22
CA LYS A 684 -3.40 32.12 7.02
C LYS A 684 -4.31 31.87 5.81
N LEU A 685 -5.52 31.36 6.01
CA LEU A 685 -6.49 31.10 4.93
C LEU A 685 -7.09 32.36 4.29
N LEU A 686 -6.98 33.52 4.94
CA LEU A 686 -7.43 34.79 4.38
C LEU A 686 -6.50 35.30 3.27
N SER A 687 -5.28 34.78 3.17
CA SER A 687 -4.29 35.18 2.18
C SER A 687 -4.04 34.05 1.17
N PRO A 688 -3.81 34.37 -0.13
CA PRO A 688 -3.44 33.36 -1.11
C PRO A 688 -2.07 32.76 -0.73
N MET A 689 -2.03 31.43 -0.61
CA MET A 689 -0.81 30.68 -0.30
C MET A 689 -0.19 30.14 -1.58
N ALA A 690 1.14 30.21 -1.69
CA ALA A 690 1.86 29.48 -2.72
C ALA A 690 1.67 27.97 -2.50
N GLU A 691 1.36 27.23 -3.56
CA GLU A 691 1.19 25.80 -3.46
C GLU A 691 2.53 25.09 -3.57
N ASP A 692 2.86 24.26 -2.59
CA ASP A 692 4.00 23.34 -2.69
C ASP A 692 3.70 22.27 -3.74
N ARG A 693 4.48 22.27 -4.82
CA ARG A 693 4.34 21.38 -5.97
C ARG A 693 5.45 20.35 -6.03
N THR A 694 6.09 20.01 -4.92
CA THR A 694 7.06 18.89 -4.90
C THR A 694 6.35 17.54 -5.08
N MET A 695 6.98 16.64 -5.84
CA MET A 695 6.47 15.28 -6.05
C MET A 695 6.79 14.41 -4.83
N ARG A 696 5.82 13.61 -4.38
CA ARG A 696 5.98 12.72 -3.22
C ARG A 696 5.31 11.39 -3.45
N ILE A 697 6.04 10.32 -3.19
CA ILE A 697 5.49 8.97 -3.14
C ILE A 697 5.13 8.68 -1.69
N LEU A 698 3.83 8.46 -1.42
CA LEU A 698 3.32 8.27 -0.07
C LEU A 698 2.80 6.84 0.12
N SER A 699 2.74 6.40 1.37
CA SER A 699 2.02 5.19 1.74
C SER A 699 0.53 5.50 1.94
N GLN A 700 -0.36 4.54 1.70
CA GLN A 700 -1.79 4.73 1.96
C GLN A 700 -2.13 4.91 3.45
N SER A 701 -1.22 4.51 4.35
CA SER A 701 -1.39 4.74 5.80
C SER A 701 -1.00 6.14 6.23
N ASP A 702 -0.29 6.90 5.38
CA ASP A 702 0.17 8.24 5.69
C ASP A 702 -1.00 9.14 6.15
N PRO A 703 -0.84 9.93 7.24
CA PRO A 703 -1.89 10.79 7.75
C PRO A 703 -2.50 11.72 6.69
N PHE A 704 -1.68 12.28 5.80
CA PHE A 704 -2.14 13.15 4.71
C PHE A 704 -2.96 12.37 3.69
N CYS A 705 -2.45 11.23 3.20
CA CYS A 705 -3.16 10.38 2.25
C CYS A 705 -4.48 9.83 2.83
N SER A 706 -4.49 9.46 4.10
CA SER A 706 -5.67 8.91 4.78
C SER A 706 -6.83 9.90 4.85
N ARG A 707 -6.52 11.20 4.94
CA ARG A 707 -7.49 12.29 5.00
C ARG A 707 -8.23 12.49 3.68
N PHE A 708 -7.51 12.36 2.56
CA PHE A 708 -8.03 12.55 1.20
C PHE A 708 -8.28 11.21 0.47
N ILE A 709 -8.36 10.10 1.21
CA ILE A 709 -8.39 8.75 0.64
C ILE A 709 -9.55 8.53 -0.35
N GLN A 710 -10.68 9.21 -0.18
CA GLN A 710 -11.81 9.11 -1.11
C GLN A 710 -11.50 9.78 -2.45
N GLU A 711 -10.84 10.94 -2.44
CA GLU A 711 -10.39 11.64 -3.65
C GLU A 711 -9.31 10.83 -4.37
N VAL A 712 -8.35 10.30 -3.62
CA VAL A 712 -7.31 9.39 -4.14
C VAL A 712 -7.96 8.16 -4.81
N ARG A 713 -8.94 7.54 -4.16
CA ARG A 713 -9.65 6.37 -4.72
C ARG A 713 -10.51 6.70 -5.93
N LEU A 714 -11.07 7.90 -5.99
CA LEU A 714 -11.85 8.38 -7.14
C LEU A 714 -10.94 8.56 -8.37
N MET A 715 -9.76 9.17 -8.19
CA MET A 715 -8.82 9.45 -9.27
C MET A 715 -8.01 8.21 -9.70
N LEU A 716 -7.38 7.52 -8.74
CA LEU A 716 -6.42 6.45 -9.00
C LEU A 716 -7.05 5.04 -8.99
N LYS A 717 -8.39 4.97 -8.89
CA LYS A 717 -9.20 3.75 -8.72
C LYS A 717 -8.86 2.98 -7.43
N GLN A 718 -9.69 2.01 -7.06
CA GLN A 718 -9.46 1.22 -5.84
C GLN A 718 -8.32 0.20 -6.01
N GLY A 719 -7.43 0.10 -5.03
CA GLY A 719 -6.34 -0.88 -4.99
C GLY A 719 -5.34 -0.62 -3.85
N TRP A 720 -4.42 -1.57 -3.61
CA TRP A 720 -3.29 -1.40 -2.70
C TRP A 720 -2.08 -0.96 -3.52
N TYR A 721 -1.73 0.32 -3.48
CA TYR A 721 -0.62 0.93 -4.22
C TYR A 721 -0.05 2.10 -3.44
N HIS A 722 1.16 2.53 -3.75
CA HIS A 722 1.72 3.79 -3.25
C HIS A 722 1.23 4.93 -4.15
N PRO A 723 0.35 5.83 -3.66
CA PRO A 723 -0.05 7.00 -4.43
C PRO A 723 1.12 7.98 -4.60
N VAL A 724 1.23 8.53 -5.80
CA VAL A 724 2.16 9.59 -6.16
C VAL A 724 1.39 10.90 -6.19
N PHE A 725 1.83 11.85 -5.38
CA PHE A 725 1.25 13.18 -5.27
C PHE A 725 2.18 14.22 -5.89
N LYS A 726 1.59 15.20 -6.57
CA LYS A 726 2.25 16.45 -6.97
C LYS A 726 1.55 17.58 -6.19
N GLY A 727 2.16 17.98 -5.08
CA GLY A 727 1.48 18.83 -4.10
C GLY A 727 0.22 18.15 -3.53
N VAL A 728 -0.94 18.78 -3.71
CA VAL A 728 -2.22 18.22 -3.25
C VAL A 728 -2.79 17.15 -4.19
N ASP A 729 -2.39 17.15 -5.46
CA ASP A 729 -3.04 16.34 -6.49
C ASP A 729 -2.46 14.92 -6.55
N PRO A 730 -3.30 13.87 -6.49
CA PRO A 730 -2.87 12.50 -6.77
C PRO A 730 -2.68 12.33 -8.29
N VAL A 731 -1.43 12.23 -8.75
CA VAL A 731 -1.07 12.19 -10.18
C VAL A 731 -0.80 10.78 -10.69
N GLY A 732 -0.42 9.86 -9.81
CA GLY A 732 -0.02 8.51 -10.22
C GLY A 732 -0.07 7.49 -9.11
N ARG A 733 0.25 6.25 -9.44
CA ARG A 733 0.27 5.14 -8.48
C ARG A 733 1.35 4.12 -8.82
N ILE A 734 1.89 3.49 -7.78
CA ILE A 734 2.90 2.44 -7.92
C ILE A 734 2.44 1.19 -7.21
N LEU A 735 2.26 0.11 -7.96
CA LEU A 735 1.93 -1.20 -7.41
C LEU A 735 3.21 -1.99 -7.17
N MET A 736 3.71 -1.94 -5.94
CA MET A 736 4.93 -2.64 -5.53
C MET A 736 4.76 -3.39 -4.22
N PHE A 737 5.48 -4.50 -4.05
CA PHE A 737 5.51 -5.28 -2.81
C PHE A 737 6.83 -6.05 -2.69
N VAL A 738 7.25 -6.30 -1.45
CA VAL A 738 8.48 -7.06 -1.17
C VAL A 738 8.15 -8.55 -1.20
N VAL A 739 8.83 -9.31 -2.05
CA VAL A 739 8.71 -10.77 -2.22
C VAL A 739 10.09 -11.38 -2.05
N ASN A 740 10.24 -12.38 -1.19
CA ASN A 740 11.44 -13.23 -1.13
C ASN A 740 12.78 -12.48 -1.27
N ASP A 741 12.91 -11.36 -0.55
CA ASP A 741 14.10 -10.50 -0.46
C ASP A 741 14.38 -9.59 -1.69
N TYR A 742 13.44 -9.43 -2.62
CA TYR A 742 13.45 -8.40 -3.69
C TYR A 742 12.17 -7.56 -3.71
N LEU A 743 12.21 -6.41 -4.40
CA LEU A 743 11.05 -5.54 -4.61
C LEU A 743 10.40 -5.86 -5.95
N GLU A 744 9.18 -6.36 -5.93
CA GLU A 744 8.39 -6.64 -7.13
C GLU A 744 7.49 -5.45 -7.46
N ILE A 745 7.72 -4.82 -8.61
CA ILE A 745 6.97 -3.68 -9.12
C ILE A 745 6.10 -4.17 -10.29
N LYS A 746 4.81 -4.36 -10.01
CA LYS A 746 3.86 -4.92 -10.99
C LYS A 746 3.46 -3.92 -12.06
N ASP A 747 3.18 -2.68 -11.67
CA ASP A 747 2.77 -1.62 -12.59
C ASP A 747 3.08 -0.25 -11.97
N ILE A 748 3.52 0.69 -12.79
CA ILE A 748 3.68 2.11 -12.46
C ILE A 748 2.75 2.88 -13.37
N ASN A 749 1.81 3.66 -12.84
CA ASN A 749 0.96 4.51 -13.66
C ASN A 749 1.27 5.99 -13.39
N ILE A 750 1.97 6.64 -14.32
CA ILE A 750 2.39 8.05 -14.22
C ILE A 750 2.30 8.72 -15.60
N PRO A 751 1.71 9.93 -15.71
CA PRO A 751 1.72 10.72 -16.94
C PRO A 751 3.12 11.05 -17.46
N HIS A 752 3.28 11.11 -18.78
CA HIS A 752 4.57 11.39 -19.43
C HIS A 752 5.18 12.74 -19.02
N SER A 753 4.35 13.74 -18.71
CA SER A 753 4.77 15.07 -18.28
C SER A 753 5.52 15.11 -16.94
N TYR A 754 5.39 14.08 -16.10
CA TYR A 754 6.03 14.04 -14.78
C TYR A 754 7.18 13.02 -14.68
N LEU A 755 7.60 12.46 -15.80
CA LEU A 755 8.54 11.34 -15.82
C LEU A 755 9.90 11.68 -15.23
N ASP A 756 10.45 12.87 -15.51
CA ASP A 756 11.78 13.27 -15.02
C ASP A 756 11.77 13.48 -13.49
N GLU A 757 10.78 14.20 -12.95
CA GLU A 757 10.66 14.38 -11.50
C GLU A 757 10.34 13.08 -10.77
N PHE A 758 9.53 12.22 -11.42
CA PHE A 758 9.23 10.90 -10.90
C PHE A 758 10.50 10.07 -10.81
N LYS A 759 11.39 10.12 -11.80
CA LYS A 759 12.66 9.41 -11.81
C LYS A 759 13.44 9.68 -10.54
N ASP A 760 13.67 10.95 -10.20
CA ASP A 760 14.46 11.35 -9.03
C ASP A 760 13.77 10.88 -7.73
N THR A 761 12.47 11.14 -7.59
CA THR A 761 11.70 10.75 -6.38
C THR A 761 11.63 9.22 -6.21
N PHE A 762 11.58 8.49 -7.32
CA PHE A 762 11.51 7.04 -7.33
C PHE A 762 12.88 6.41 -7.06
N ASP A 763 13.96 7.01 -7.54
CA ASP A 763 15.33 6.59 -7.24
C ASP A 763 15.62 6.69 -5.74
N ASP A 764 15.30 7.83 -5.12
CA ASP A 764 15.40 8.04 -3.67
C ASP A 764 14.63 6.98 -2.87
N LEU A 765 13.45 6.60 -3.36
CA LEU A 765 12.66 5.54 -2.75
C LEU A 765 13.37 4.19 -2.87
N LEU A 766 13.84 3.82 -4.06
CA LEU A 766 14.53 2.55 -4.30
C LEU A 766 15.82 2.44 -3.49
N GLU A 767 16.58 3.53 -3.35
CA GLU A 767 17.75 3.57 -2.47
C GLU A 767 17.39 3.29 -1.00
N ASN A 768 16.31 3.87 -0.51
CA ASN A 768 15.83 3.61 0.85
C ASN A 768 15.40 2.15 1.05
N TYR A 769 14.89 1.48 0.01
CA TYR A 769 14.57 0.05 0.10
C TYR A 769 15.82 -0.84 0.24
N ARG A 770 17.00 -0.39 -0.22
CA ARG A 770 18.29 -1.08 0.02
C ARG A 770 18.61 -1.20 1.50
N ASP A 771 18.27 -0.19 2.30
CA ASP A 771 18.43 -0.21 3.77
C ASP A 771 17.49 -1.23 4.45
N ARG A 772 16.53 -1.80 3.70
CA ARG A 772 15.68 -2.91 4.16
C ARG A 772 16.23 -4.29 3.81
N LEU A 773 17.47 -4.36 3.32
CA LEU A 773 18.07 -5.57 2.76
C LEU A 773 17.34 -6.05 1.48
N VAL A 774 16.70 -5.11 0.77
CA VAL A 774 16.01 -5.34 -0.50
C VAL A 774 16.72 -4.54 -1.57
N ASP A 775 17.77 -5.15 -2.13
CA ASP A 775 18.67 -4.49 -3.09
C ASP A 775 18.26 -4.70 -4.55
N VAL A 776 17.51 -5.76 -4.83
CA VAL A 776 17.06 -6.10 -6.18
C VAL A 776 15.63 -5.64 -6.37
N SER A 777 15.36 -4.98 -7.49
CA SER A 777 14.01 -4.57 -7.90
C SER A 777 13.69 -5.14 -9.27
N VAL A 778 12.46 -5.65 -9.45
CA VAL A 778 11.99 -6.22 -10.72
C VAL A 778 10.73 -5.50 -11.14
N ILE A 779 10.70 -5.00 -12.38
CA ILE A 779 9.56 -4.29 -12.95
C ILE A 779 8.94 -5.07 -14.11
N HIS A 780 7.60 -5.10 -14.14
CA HIS A 780 6.81 -5.85 -15.14
C HIS A 780 6.12 -4.96 -16.17
N ALA A 781 5.49 -3.87 -15.73
CA ALA A 781 4.72 -2.99 -16.59
C ALA A 781 4.88 -1.51 -16.21
N PHE A 782 4.69 -0.65 -17.20
CA PHE A 782 4.60 0.80 -17.05
C PHE A 782 3.36 1.29 -17.82
N ASN A 783 2.51 2.06 -17.16
CA ASN A 783 1.22 2.53 -17.67
C ASN A 783 0.31 1.42 -18.21
N GLY A 784 0.41 0.21 -17.64
CA GLY A 784 -0.35 -0.96 -18.10
C GLY A 784 0.20 -1.62 -19.38
N VAL A 785 1.29 -1.11 -19.94
CA VAL A 785 2.04 -1.70 -21.05
C VAL A 785 3.21 -2.50 -20.48
N PRO A 786 3.49 -3.72 -20.96
CA PRO A 786 4.69 -4.46 -20.57
C PRO A 786 5.96 -3.64 -20.79
N VAL A 787 6.93 -3.74 -19.89
CA VAL A 787 8.12 -2.87 -19.91
C VAL A 787 8.91 -2.96 -21.22
N HIS A 788 8.94 -4.11 -21.88
CA HIS A 788 9.63 -4.28 -23.17
C HIS A 788 8.97 -3.53 -24.33
N ASP A 789 7.65 -3.31 -24.26
CA ASP A 789 6.84 -2.66 -25.29
C ASP A 789 6.67 -1.15 -25.03
N CYS A 790 7.29 -0.61 -23.97
CA CYS A 790 7.19 0.80 -23.64
C CYS A 790 8.00 1.68 -24.60
N ASP A 791 7.53 2.93 -24.75
CA ASP A 791 8.15 3.96 -25.60
C ASP A 791 9.62 4.26 -25.23
N GLU A 792 10.41 4.74 -26.20
CA GLU A 792 11.86 5.02 -26.03
C GLU A 792 12.16 5.91 -24.82
N ASN A 793 11.30 6.91 -24.53
CA ASN A 793 11.45 7.79 -23.36
C ASN A 793 11.39 7.01 -22.04
N VAL A 794 10.44 6.07 -21.92
CA VAL A 794 10.29 5.24 -20.71
C VAL A 794 11.45 4.26 -20.60
N GLN A 795 11.90 3.68 -21.72
CA GLN A 795 13.11 2.84 -21.75
C GLN A 795 14.33 3.59 -21.25
N GLN A 796 14.52 4.83 -21.68
CA GLN A 796 15.65 5.66 -21.27
C GLN A 796 15.62 5.95 -19.77
N ILE A 797 14.45 6.27 -19.21
CA ILE A 797 14.31 6.48 -17.76
C ILE A 797 14.59 5.22 -16.96
N LEU A 798 14.11 4.07 -17.42
CA LEU A 798 14.39 2.79 -16.77
C LEU A 798 15.89 2.48 -16.81
N THR A 799 16.54 2.77 -17.94
CA THR A 799 18.00 2.62 -18.08
C THR A 799 18.76 3.56 -17.14
N ASP A 800 18.35 4.84 -17.06
CA ASP A 800 18.92 5.82 -16.13
C ASP A 800 18.75 5.38 -14.66
N LEU A 801 17.61 4.76 -14.32
CA LEU A 801 17.33 4.17 -13.01
C LEU A 801 18.09 2.86 -12.75
N GLY A 802 18.89 2.37 -13.72
CA GLY A 802 19.67 1.14 -13.61
C GLY A 802 18.88 -0.15 -13.80
N PHE A 803 17.74 -0.10 -14.50
CA PHE A 803 17.00 -1.30 -14.90
C PHE A 803 17.51 -1.83 -16.24
N GLU A 804 17.83 -3.12 -16.28
CA GLU A 804 18.26 -3.85 -17.46
C GLU A 804 17.28 -4.98 -17.79
N SER A 805 17.21 -5.40 -19.07
CA SER A 805 16.34 -6.50 -19.48
C SER A 805 16.80 -7.82 -18.87
N MET A 806 15.86 -8.62 -18.33
CA MET A 806 16.14 -9.97 -17.82
C MET A 806 16.43 -11.00 -18.93
N GLY A 807 16.29 -10.62 -20.21
CA GLY A 807 16.44 -11.55 -21.35
C GLY A 807 15.26 -12.50 -21.58
N ASP A 808 14.23 -12.45 -20.73
CA ASP A 808 12.96 -13.18 -20.90
C ASP A 808 11.95 -12.45 -21.80
N GLY A 809 12.28 -11.21 -22.20
CA GLY A 809 11.42 -10.37 -23.03
C GLY A 809 10.22 -9.78 -22.30
N GLU A 810 10.08 -9.97 -20.98
CA GLU A 810 8.91 -9.49 -20.23
C GLU A 810 9.29 -8.54 -19.08
N ARG A 811 10.41 -8.77 -18.40
CA ARG A 811 10.74 -8.10 -17.13
C ARG A 811 12.10 -7.45 -17.16
N TYR A 812 12.23 -6.37 -16.39
CA TYR A 812 13.50 -5.67 -16.21
C TYR A 812 13.93 -5.76 -14.74
N ILE A 813 15.23 -5.81 -14.50
CA ILE A 813 15.86 -5.98 -13.20
C ILE A 813 16.82 -4.83 -12.91
N ARG A 814 16.80 -4.32 -11.67
CA ARG A 814 17.79 -3.38 -11.13
C ARG A 814 18.57 -4.06 -10.01
N GLY A 815 19.90 -3.86 -10.01
CA GLY A 815 20.78 -4.30 -8.93
C GLY A 815 21.09 -5.80 -8.90
N GLY A 816 20.79 -6.54 -9.97
CA GLY A 816 21.10 -7.96 -10.08
C GLY A 816 21.04 -8.50 -11.51
N VAL A 817 21.59 -9.70 -11.69
CA VAL A 817 21.73 -10.41 -12.96
C VAL A 817 20.81 -11.64 -13.00
N VAL A 818 20.31 -11.98 -14.19
CA VAL A 818 19.54 -13.20 -14.41
C VAL A 818 20.40 -14.18 -15.22
N ASP A 819 20.94 -15.18 -14.53
CA ASP A 819 21.70 -16.30 -15.13
C ASP A 819 21.37 -17.59 -14.37
N PRO A 820 20.14 -18.12 -14.52
CA PRO A 820 19.69 -19.25 -13.75
C PRO A 820 20.41 -20.53 -14.22
N GLN A 821 21.02 -21.22 -13.26
CA GLN A 821 21.73 -22.48 -13.50
C GLN A 821 20.94 -23.65 -12.87
N PRO A 822 20.98 -24.85 -13.47
CA PRO A 822 20.32 -26.03 -12.90
C PRO A 822 20.84 -26.37 -11.51
N ARG A 823 19.93 -26.63 -10.57
CA ARG A 823 20.30 -26.96 -9.17
C ARG A 823 21.27 -28.14 -9.04
N LYS A 824 21.20 -29.12 -9.95
CA LYS A 824 22.16 -30.23 -10.05
C LYS A 824 23.59 -29.76 -10.24
N LYS A 825 23.77 -28.77 -11.10
CA LYS A 825 25.07 -28.17 -11.45
C LYS A 825 25.65 -27.46 -10.24
N ILE A 826 24.83 -26.65 -9.54
CA ILE A 826 25.22 -25.95 -8.31
C ILE A 826 25.61 -26.95 -7.21
N ASN A 827 24.79 -27.96 -6.96
CA ASN A 827 25.09 -28.99 -5.96
C ASN A 827 26.37 -29.76 -6.30
N ARG A 828 26.64 -30.04 -7.58
CA ARG A 828 27.90 -30.67 -8.01
C ARG A 828 29.12 -29.82 -7.68
N ILE A 829 29.09 -28.52 -7.99
CA ILE A 829 30.18 -27.59 -7.68
C ILE A 829 30.37 -27.50 -6.16
N LEU A 830 29.26 -27.42 -5.40
CA LEU A 830 29.27 -27.41 -3.95
C LEU A 830 29.95 -28.66 -3.38
N PHE A 831 29.57 -29.86 -3.84
CA PHE A 831 30.17 -31.11 -3.38
C PHE A 831 31.65 -31.24 -3.78
N HIS A 832 32.03 -30.67 -4.92
CA HIS A 832 33.42 -30.62 -5.35
C HIS A 832 34.27 -29.76 -4.40
N HIS A 833 33.85 -28.52 -4.13
CA HIS A 833 34.56 -27.59 -3.25
C HIS A 833 34.58 -28.02 -1.78
N HIS A 834 33.51 -28.64 -1.29
CA HIS A 834 33.46 -29.15 0.09
C HIS A 834 34.06 -30.57 0.28
N SER A 835 34.82 -31.05 -0.71
CA SER A 835 35.55 -32.34 -0.65
C SER A 835 34.66 -33.57 -0.46
N LEU A 836 33.40 -33.53 -0.91
CA LEU A 836 32.46 -34.66 -0.86
C LEU A 836 32.39 -35.43 -2.19
N HIS A 837 32.84 -34.80 -3.28
CA HIS A 837 32.92 -35.41 -4.59
C HIS A 837 34.03 -36.45 -4.67
N GLN A 838 33.84 -37.55 -5.41
CA GLN A 838 34.80 -38.68 -5.41
C GLN A 838 36.23 -38.32 -5.88
N LYS A 839 36.43 -37.20 -6.57
CA LYS A 839 37.76 -36.72 -7.02
C LYS A 839 38.43 -35.73 -6.06
N THR A 840 37.70 -35.19 -5.09
CA THR A 840 38.19 -34.15 -4.17
C THR A 840 38.22 -34.60 -2.72
N ARG A 841 37.83 -35.84 -2.43
CA ARG A 841 38.02 -36.43 -1.11
C ARG A 841 39.51 -36.53 -0.81
N TYR A 842 39.87 -36.30 0.45
CA TYR A 842 41.23 -36.45 0.93
C TYR A 842 41.59 -37.94 1.04
N GLU A 843 42.87 -38.27 0.88
CA GLU A 843 43.34 -39.66 0.90
C GLU A 843 43.04 -40.36 2.25
N ASN A 844 43.15 -39.62 3.36
CA ASN A 844 42.96 -40.12 4.72
C ASN A 844 42.33 -39.06 5.66
N GLU A 845 41.91 -39.52 6.83
CA GLU A 845 41.29 -38.70 7.88
C GLU A 845 42.20 -37.59 8.43
N THR A 846 43.51 -37.82 8.49
CA THR A 846 44.49 -36.85 9.02
C THR A 846 44.61 -35.63 8.11
N MET A 847 44.70 -35.83 6.79
CA MET A 847 44.74 -34.74 5.81
C MET A 847 43.43 -33.96 5.78
N ALA A 848 42.29 -34.64 5.91
CA ALA A 848 40.99 -33.97 5.98
C ALA A 848 40.88 -33.07 7.23
N LEU A 849 41.41 -33.51 8.37
CA LEU A 849 41.41 -32.74 9.61
C LEU A 849 42.28 -31.46 9.52
N GLU A 850 43.31 -31.45 8.67
CA GLU A 850 44.16 -30.26 8.48
C GLU A 850 43.46 -29.12 7.72
N HIS A 851 42.46 -29.45 6.91
CA HIS A 851 41.73 -28.51 6.05
C HIS A 851 40.34 -28.14 6.59
N LEU A 852 39.92 -28.71 7.73
CA LEU A 852 38.63 -28.44 8.35
C LEU A 852 38.82 -27.72 9.69
N ASP A 853 38.18 -26.56 9.83
CA ASP A 853 38.28 -25.76 11.05
C ASP A 853 37.56 -26.39 12.25
N GLU A 854 36.39 -27.01 12.01
CA GLU A 854 35.58 -27.64 13.05
C GLU A 854 34.88 -28.92 12.59
N LEU A 855 34.77 -29.90 13.48
CA LEU A 855 34.14 -31.20 13.24
C LEU A 855 33.22 -31.60 14.39
N ARG A 856 32.06 -32.18 14.07
CA ARG A 856 31.09 -32.59 15.09
C ARG A 856 31.18 -34.07 15.45
N ASP A 857 31.35 -34.94 14.46
CA ASP A 857 31.41 -36.39 14.63
C ASP A 857 32.14 -37.09 13.46
N ASP A 858 32.32 -38.41 13.61
CA ASP A 858 32.97 -39.27 12.62
C ASP A 858 32.19 -39.32 11.30
N PHE A 859 30.85 -39.20 11.33
CA PHE A 859 30.00 -39.21 10.13
C PHE A 859 30.35 -38.05 9.19
N ALA A 860 30.51 -36.84 9.72
CA ALA A 860 30.89 -35.68 8.92
C ALA A 860 32.32 -35.81 8.34
N LEU A 861 33.25 -36.40 9.09
CA LEU A 861 34.64 -36.58 8.64
C LEU A 861 34.75 -37.68 7.57
N ARG A 862 34.09 -38.82 7.77
CA ARG A 862 34.12 -39.98 6.86
C ARG A 862 33.73 -39.63 5.43
N GLY A 863 32.75 -38.74 5.27
CA GLY A 863 32.27 -38.27 3.97
C GLY A 863 33.35 -37.60 3.12
N ARG A 864 34.37 -36.99 3.75
CA ARG A 864 35.43 -36.22 3.09
C ARG A 864 36.73 -37.00 2.85
N CYS A 865 36.83 -38.24 3.31
CA CYS A 865 38.06 -39.04 3.24
C CYS A 865 37.83 -40.31 2.42
N GLU A 866 38.76 -40.74 1.59
CA GLU A 866 38.68 -42.03 0.86
C GLU A 866 38.83 -43.21 1.82
N MET A 867 39.94 -43.24 2.56
CA MET A 867 40.18 -44.17 3.67
C MET A 867 39.81 -43.54 5.01
N PHE A 868 39.30 -44.36 5.92
CA PHE A 868 38.99 -43.95 7.29
C PHE A 868 39.38 -45.09 8.24
N ARG A 869 40.40 -44.88 9.08
CA ARG A 869 40.96 -45.93 9.94
C ARG A 869 40.92 -45.57 11.42
N VAL A 870 41.03 -44.28 11.74
CA VAL A 870 41.09 -43.76 13.10
C VAL A 870 39.86 -42.90 13.38
N ASP A 871 39.24 -43.09 14.55
CA ASP A 871 38.09 -42.30 14.99
C ASP A 871 38.51 -40.91 15.52
N LEU A 872 37.58 -39.96 15.49
CA LEU A 872 37.83 -38.57 15.88
C LEU A 872 38.33 -38.45 17.33
N LYS A 873 37.91 -39.36 18.23
CA LYS A 873 38.38 -39.36 19.62
C LYS A 873 39.87 -39.70 19.74
N SER A 874 40.34 -40.69 18.99
CA SER A 874 41.77 -41.01 18.95
C SER A 874 42.58 -39.91 18.28
N MET A 875 42.03 -39.28 17.23
CA MET A 875 42.65 -38.14 16.56
C MET A 875 42.72 -36.90 17.45
N ALA A 876 41.71 -36.65 18.28
CA ALA A 876 41.68 -35.52 19.22
C ALA A 876 42.86 -35.57 20.20
N ALA A 877 43.27 -36.77 20.62
CA ALA A 877 44.44 -36.96 21.46
C ALA A 877 45.77 -36.69 20.71
N ALA A 878 45.87 -37.10 19.45
CA ALA A 878 47.07 -36.94 18.64
C ALA A 878 47.30 -35.49 18.18
N HIS A 879 46.23 -34.77 17.83
CA HIS A 879 46.28 -33.40 17.29
C HIS A 879 45.91 -32.31 18.30
N GLN A 880 45.78 -32.66 19.59
CA GLN A 880 45.44 -31.73 20.68
C GLN A 880 44.17 -30.91 20.38
N LEU A 881 43.12 -31.58 19.88
CA LEU A 881 41.83 -30.93 19.64
C LEU A 881 41.09 -30.72 20.95
N HIS A 882 40.35 -29.63 21.02
CA HIS A 882 39.48 -29.31 22.14
C HIS A 882 38.01 -29.38 21.70
N GLN A 883 37.14 -29.77 22.63
CA GLN A 883 35.71 -29.77 22.45
C GLN A 883 35.11 -28.49 23.03
N GLY A 884 34.42 -27.72 22.18
CA GLY A 884 33.81 -26.45 22.55
C GLY A 884 32.53 -26.17 21.77
N THR A 885 31.90 -25.03 22.03
CA THR A 885 30.66 -24.64 21.36
C THR A 885 30.97 -23.73 20.16
N ASN A 886 30.47 -24.04 18.96
CA ASN A 886 30.60 -23.17 17.79
C ASN A 886 29.58 -22.01 17.77
N LEU A 887 29.63 -21.11 16.77
CA LEU A 887 28.71 -19.95 16.68
C LEU A 887 27.22 -20.34 16.49
N ARG A 888 26.95 -21.61 16.18
CA ARG A 888 25.61 -22.18 15.99
C ARG A 888 25.07 -22.90 17.23
N GLY A 889 25.85 -22.95 18.32
CA GLY A 889 25.45 -23.59 19.57
C GLY A 889 25.64 -25.11 19.61
N HIS A 890 26.37 -25.68 18.66
CA HIS A 890 26.71 -27.12 18.63
C HIS A 890 28.07 -27.37 19.28
N LEU A 891 28.21 -28.52 19.96
CA LEU A 891 29.50 -29.00 20.45
C LEU A 891 30.30 -29.57 19.27
N VAL A 892 31.51 -29.05 19.09
CA VAL A 892 32.45 -29.41 18.01
C VAL A 892 33.86 -29.59 18.54
N TRP A 893 34.67 -30.34 17.82
CA TRP A 893 36.11 -30.49 17.99
C TRP A 893 36.84 -29.54 17.04
N ALA A 894 37.74 -28.73 17.58
CA ALA A 894 38.56 -27.79 16.81
C ALA A 894 39.88 -27.48 17.53
N ARG A 895 40.79 -26.79 16.83
CA ARG A 895 42.03 -26.27 17.43
C ARG A 895 41.73 -25.09 18.36
N MET A 896 42.60 -24.84 19.35
CA MET A 896 42.43 -23.73 20.29
C MET A 896 42.30 -22.37 19.57
N THR A 897 43.12 -22.13 18.56
CA THR A 897 43.12 -20.87 17.78
C THR A 897 41.76 -20.57 17.14
N HIS A 898 41.02 -21.59 16.71
CA HIS A 898 39.66 -21.44 16.19
C HIS A 898 38.71 -20.93 17.28
N PHE A 899 38.75 -21.53 18.48
CA PHE A 899 37.90 -21.08 19.59
C PHE A 899 38.23 -19.66 20.05
N GLN A 900 39.49 -19.24 20.00
CA GLN A 900 39.89 -17.84 20.27
C GLN A 900 39.24 -16.89 19.26
N ARG A 901 39.32 -17.22 17.95
CA ARG A 901 38.63 -16.46 16.88
C ARG A 901 37.11 -16.41 17.12
N LEU A 902 36.49 -17.54 17.45
CA LEU A 902 35.04 -17.60 17.72
C LEU A 902 34.64 -16.78 18.96
N LEU A 903 35.48 -16.77 20.01
CA LEU A 903 35.24 -15.98 21.22
C LEU A 903 35.36 -14.48 20.93
N THR A 904 36.39 -14.06 20.16
CA THR A 904 36.53 -12.68 19.68
C THR A 904 35.29 -12.25 18.90
N ILE A 905 34.80 -13.07 17.96
CA ILE A 905 33.58 -12.77 17.17
C ILE A 905 32.34 -12.60 18.05
N ARG A 906 32.20 -13.42 19.10
CA ARG A 906 31.06 -13.30 20.03
C ARG A 906 31.07 -11.98 20.78
N ASN A 907 32.26 -11.44 21.06
CA ASN A 907 32.48 -10.18 21.77
C ASN A 907 31.61 -10.02 23.03
N VAL A 908 31.46 -11.11 23.79
CA VAL A 908 30.74 -11.10 25.07
C VAL A 908 31.76 -11.27 26.18
N PRO A 909 31.88 -10.33 27.13
CA PRO A 909 32.77 -10.49 28.27
C PRO A 909 32.29 -11.62 29.18
N ALA A 910 33.23 -12.24 29.89
CA ALA A 910 32.90 -13.18 30.95
C ALA A 910 32.14 -12.47 32.08
N PRO A 911 31.15 -13.12 32.73
CA PRO A 911 30.55 -12.59 33.96
C PRO A 911 31.62 -12.37 35.02
N GLU A 912 31.61 -11.22 35.71
CA GLU A 912 32.59 -10.91 36.77
C GLU A 912 32.60 -11.95 37.89
N GLU A 913 31.44 -12.54 38.18
CA GLU A 913 31.27 -13.60 39.20
C GLU A 913 32.00 -14.92 38.83
N ASP A 914 32.30 -15.13 37.54
CA ASP A 914 32.90 -16.37 37.03
C ASP A 914 34.41 -16.24 36.74
N GLU A 915 35.02 -15.06 36.93
CA GLU A 915 36.44 -14.83 36.59
C GLU A 915 37.40 -15.70 37.41
N ASP A 916 37.08 -15.98 38.68
CA ASP A 916 37.85 -16.89 39.54
C ASP A 916 37.94 -18.31 38.95
N ILE A 917 36.85 -18.76 38.30
CA ILE A 917 36.79 -20.05 37.63
C ILE A 917 37.70 -20.04 36.40
N LEU A 918 37.63 -18.97 35.61
CA LEU A 918 38.45 -18.81 34.41
C LEU A 918 39.94 -18.71 34.76
N GLN A 919 40.31 -18.00 35.82
CA GLN A 919 41.70 -17.94 36.29
C GLN A 919 42.21 -19.32 36.73
N PHE A 920 41.39 -20.10 37.44
CA PHE A 920 41.77 -21.46 37.82
C PHE A 920 42.07 -22.33 36.59
N PHE A 921 41.20 -22.30 35.57
CA PHE A 921 41.36 -23.11 34.35
C PHE A 921 42.36 -22.55 33.32
N ARG A 922 42.92 -21.36 33.55
CA ARG A 922 44.14 -20.89 32.86
C ARG A 922 45.37 -21.67 33.31
N GLU A 923 45.48 -21.91 34.62
CA GLU A 923 46.67 -22.52 35.24
C GLU A 923 46.53 -24.04 35.45
N HIS A 924 45.32 -24.56 35.64
CA HIS A 924 45.06 -25.96 36.01
C HIS A 924 44.00 -26.58 35.09
N HIS A 925 44.21 -27.82 34.62
CA HIS A 925 43.29 -28.46 33.68
C HIS A 925 42.31 -29.47 34.30
N ASP A 926 42.54 -29.87 35.56
CA ASP A 926 41.79 -30.96 36.18
C ASP A 926 40.58 -30.46 36.98
N PRO A 927 39.35 -30.85 36.60
CA PRO A 927 38.14 -30.44 37.32
C PRO A 927 38.05 -31.05 38.73
N THR A 928 38.74 -32.15 39.02
CA THR A 928 38.70 -32.78 40.36
C THR A 928 39.30 -31.89 41.42
N ILE A 929 40.43 -31.23 41.12
CA ILE A 929 41.12 -30.29 42.01
C ILE A 929 40.21 -29.10 42.34
N PHE A 930 39.48 -28.58 41.36
CA PHE A 930 38.53 -27.49 41.58
C PHE A 930 37.36 -27.93 42.49
N MET A 931 36.78 -29.10 42.22
CA MET A 931 35.68 -29.62 43.03
C MET A 931 36.09 -29.90 44.48
N GLU A 932 37.31 -30.42 44.71
CA GLU A 932 37.84 -30.67 46.05
C GLU A 932 38.13 -29.37 46.81
N ARG A 933 38.74 -28.37 46.14
CA ARG A 933 39.05 -27.06 46.73
C ARG A 933 37.80 -26.32 47.22
N HIS A 934 36.69 -26.46 46.50
CA HIS A 934 35.42 -25.79 46.80
C HIS A 934 34.36 -26.71 47.43
N ALA A 935 34.73 -27.93 47.82
CA ALA A 935 33.83 -28.93 48.41
C ALA A 935 32.50 -29.14 47.63
N MET A 936 32.57 -29.12 46.30
CA MET A 936 31.40 -29.12 45.41
C MET A 936 31.04 -30.50 44.87
N ARG A 937 29.75 -30.76 44.64
CA ARG A 937 29.30 -31.98 43.96
C ARG A 937 29.35 -31.81 42.43
N ARG A 938 29.55 -32.92 41.69
CA ARG A 938 29.56 -32.93 40.21
C ARG A 938 28.35 -32.24 39.56
N GLY A 939 27.18 -32.31 40.19
CA GLY A 939 25.95 -31.67 39.70
C GLY A 939 25.98 -30.13 39.82
N GLU A 940 26.58 -29.60 40.89
CA GLU A 940 26.76 -28.15 41.11
C GLU A 940 27.85 -27.62 40.18
N PHE A 941 28.97 -28.34 40.07
CA PHE A 941 30.05 -28.03 39.14
C PHE A 941 29.56 -27.92 37.69
N ARG A 942 28.72 -28.86 37.22
CA ARG A 942 28.11 -28.76 35.88
C ARG A 942 27.23 -27.53 35.69
N LYS A 943 26.55 -27.05 36.73
CA LYS A 943 25.71 -25.84 36.64
C LYS A 943 26.55 -24.59 36.45
N LEU A 944 27.75 -24.53 37.05
CA LEU A 944 28.71 -23.43 36.89
C LEU A 944 29.42 -23.47 35.52
N ILE A 945 29.90 -24.65 35.09
CA ILE A 945 30.71 -24.76 33.87
C ILE A 945 29.89 -24.75 32.58
N SER A 946 28.67 -25.31 32.58
CA SER A 946 27.85 -25.42 31.37
C SER A 946 27.57 -24.06 30.69
N PRO A 947 27.26 -22.97 31.43
CA PRO A 947 27.21 -21.61 30.86
C PRO A 947 28.52 -21.16 30.21
N LEU A 948 29.66 -21.37 30.86
CA LEU A 948 30.99 -20.97 30.35
C LEU A 948 31.41 -21.73 29.09
N VAL A 949 31.08 -23.02 29.00
CA VAL A 949 31.31 -23.82 27.78
C VAL A 949 30.39 -23.38 26.64
N ARG A 950 29.14 -23.00 26.94
CA ARG A 950 28.20 -22.49 25.95
C ARG A 950 28.60 -21.11 25.44
N SER A 951 29.07 -20.23 26.32
CA SER A 951 29.56 -18.89 25.96
C SER A 951 30.92 -18.94 25.27
N GLY A 952 31.67 -20.05 25.40
CA GLY A 952 32.92 -20.31 24.69
C GLY A 952 34.18 -19.84 25.43
N HIS A 953 34.02 -19.32 26.65
CA HIS A 953 35.14 -18.91 27.51
C HIS A 953 35.94 -20.10 28.01
N LEU A 954 35.39 -21.32 27.90
CA LEU A 954 35.99 -22.53 28.41
C LEU A 954 35.74 -23.70 27.45
N VAL A 955 36.77 -24.48 27.18
CA VAL A 955 36.75 -25.66 26.30
C VAL A 955 37.19 -26.90 27.05
N GLN A 956 36.72 -28.06 26.61
CA GLN A 956 37.06 -29.35 27.19
C GLN A 956 38.18 -30.02 26.39
N ASP A 957 39.19 -30.54 27.08
CA ASP A 957 40.27 -31.32 26.49
C ASP A 957 39.84 -32.77 26.22
N TYR A 958 40.59 -33.50 25.38
CA TYR A 958 40.30 -34.91 25.05
C TYR A 958 40.34 -35.84 26.28
N ARG A 959 41.08 -35.46 27.33
CA ARG A 959 41.13 -36.18 28.62
C ARG A 959 39.97 -35.84 29.56
N GLY A 960 39.07 -34.95 29.14
CA GLY A 960 37.96 -34.48 29.95
C GLY A 960 38.30 -33.34 30.91
N GLY A 961 39.52 -32.79 30.85
CA GLY A 961 39.92 -31.56 31.54
C GLY A 961 39.34 -30.31 30.89
N PHE A 962 39.52 -29.14 31.51
CA PHE A 962 39.03 -27.86 30.98
C PHE A 962 40.16 -26.84 30.80
N LYS A 963 39.99 -25.93 29.85
CA LYS A 963 40.95 -24.86 29.56
C LYS A 963 40.22 -23.58 29.21
N THR A 964 40.69 -22.48 29.76
CA THR A 964 40.18 -21.12 29.47
C THR A 964 40.60 -20.69 28.06
N VAL A 965 39.67 -20.07 27.34
CA VAL A 965 39.88 -19.46 26.02
C VAL A 965 39.96 -17.95 26.19
N GLU A 966 40.96 -17.33 25.60
CA GLU A 966 41.14 -15.88 25.60
C GLU A 966 40.95 -15.31 24.19
N PRO A 967 40.32 -14.13 24.05
CA PRO A 967 40.18 -13.48 22.76
C PRO A 967 41.54 -13.13 22.16
N LEU A 968 41.61 -13.01 20.84
CA LEU A 968 42.80 -12.53 20.14
C LEU A 968 43.19 -11.13 20.62
N HIS A 969 44.47 -10.93 20.93
CA HIS A 969 45.02 -9.64 21.34
C HIS A 969 45.35 -8.77 20.11
N GLU A 970 45.12 -7.45 20.20
CA GLU A 970 45.49 -6.45 19.17
C GLU A 970 44.82 -6.62 17.79
N SER A 971 43.63 -7.22 17.71
CA SER A 971 42.86 -7.36 16.46
C SER A 971 41.61 -6.48 16.48
N ASP A 972 41.30 -5.78 15.37
CA ASP A 972 40.00 -5.12 15.21
C ASP A 972 38.88 -6.16 15.07
N LEU A 973 37.81 -5.99 15.86
CA LEU A 973 36.66 -6.90 15.88
C LEU A 973 36.00 -6.97 14.51
N TRP A 974 35.87 -5.82 13.84
CA TRP A 974 35.24 -5.77 12.52
C TRP A 974 36.06 -6.54 11.49
N GLU A 975 37.38 -6.37 11.48
CA GLU A 975 38.27 -7.15 10.59
C GLU A 975 38.13 -8.65 10.82
N VAL A 976 38.12 -9.12 12.08
CA VAL A 976 37.96 -10.56 12.38
C VAL A 976 36.59 -11.09 11.94
N LYS A 977 35.52 -10.30 12.14
CA LYS A 977 34.16 -10.63 11.70
C LYS A 977 34.07 -10.68 10.17
N ARG A 978 34.58 -9.66 9.49
CA ARG A 978 34.62 -9.53 8.03
C ARG A 978 35.37 -10.71 7.42
N ASP A 979 36.59 -10.99 7.89
CA ASP A 979 37.41 -12.07 7.37
C ASP A 979 36.75 -13.44 7.59
N TYR A 980 36.04 -13.63 8.72
CA TYR A 980 35.26 -14.85 8.95
C TYR A 980 34.11 -15.03 7.96
N LEU A 981 33.38 -13.96 7.65
CA LEU A 981 32.32 -14.00 6.64
C LEU A 981 32.90 -14.21 5.23
N ARG A 982 34.02 -13.55 4.90
CA ARG A 982 34.74 -13.77 3.64
C ARG A 982 35.18 -15.23 3.49
N ASP A 983 35.78 -15.79 4.54
CA ASP A 983 36.20 -17.19 4.59
C ASP A 983 35.03 -18.16 4.47
N LEU A 984 33.87 -17.82 5.02
CA LEU A 984 32.69 -18.65 4.95
C LEU A 984 32.13 -18.66 3.53
N VAL A 985 31.94 -17.49 2.92
CA VAL A 985 31.25 -17.32 1.64
C VAL A 985 32.08 -17.84 0.46
N GLN A 986 33.41 -17.74 0.50
CA GLN A 986 34.28 -18.20 -0.59
C GLN A 986 34.08 -19.69 -0.96
N HIS A 987 33.61 -20.52 -0.04
CA HIS A 987 33.45 -21.96 -0.27
C HIS A 987 32.14 -22.34 -0.97
N TYR A 988 31.17 -21.42 -1.06
CA TYR A 988 29.86 -21.70 -1.62
C TYR A 988 29.73 -21.13 -3.04
N PRO A 989 29.26 -21.92 -4.02
CA PRO A 989 29.10 -21.45 -5.40
C PRO A 989 27.93 -20.47 -5.55
N VAL A 990 26.82 -20.75 -4.87
CA VAL A 990 25.61 -19.90 -4.82
C VAL A 990 25.04 -19.96 -3.41
N ILE A 991 24.71 -18.80 -2.84
CA ILE A 991 24.22 -18.68 -1.47
C ILE A 991 23.21 -17.54 -1.32
N THR A 992 22.18 -17.72 -0.50
CA THR A 992 21.21 -16.66 -0.14
C THR A 992 21.55 -16.02 1.20
N LEU A 993 21.06 -14.81 1.46
CA LEU A 993 21.27 -14.11 2.73
C LEU A 993 20.83 -14.97 3.92
N LYS A 994 19.65 -15.60 3.81
CA LYS A 994 19.10 -16.51 4.83
C LYS A 994 19.98 -17.74 5.07
N GLN A 995 20.70 -18.22 4.05
CA GLN A 995 21.66 -19.31 4.20
C GLN A 995 22.93 -18.84 4.90
N VAL A 996 23.50 -17.69 4.52
CA VAL A 996 24.66 -17.09 5.18
C VAL A 996 24.36 -16.87 6.67
N GLU A 997 23.20 -16.28 7.00
CA GLU A 997 22.79 -16.08 8.39
C GLU A 997 22.76 -17.38 9.22
N ARG A 998 22.33 -18.49 8.62
CA ARG A 998 22.27 -19.80 9.32
C ARG A 998 23.66 -20.43 9.46
N LEU A 999 24.54 -20.20 8.49
CA LEU A 999 25.90 -20.71 8.48
C LEU A 999 26.79 -19.93 9.43
N ALA A 1000 26.74 -18.60 9.39
CA ALA A 1000 27.54 -17.69 10.22
C ALA A 1000 27.15 -17.77 11.71
N GLY A 1001 25.86 -17.98 12.01
CA GLY A 1001 25.37 -18.16 13.38
C GLY A 1001 24.75 -16.88 13.97
N SER A 1002 24.45 -16.91 15.27
CA SER A 1002 23.76 -15.81 15.96
C SER A 1002 24.53 -14.49 16.16
N PRO A 1003 25.88 -14.45 16.15
CA PRO A 1003 26.60 -13.18 16.40
C PRO A 1003 26.56 -12.16 15.27
N PHE A 1004 26.15 -12.56 14.07
CA PHE A 1004 26.11 -11.70 12.90
C PHE A 1004 24.70 -11.16 12.68
N SER A 1005 24.61 -9.84 12.48
CA SER A 1005 23.37 -9.23 12.01
C SER A 1005 23.23 -9.41 10.50
N ALA A 1006 21.99 -9.32 10.01
CA ALA A 1006 21.73 -9.39 8.57
C ALA A 1006 22.36 -8.21 7.81
N GLU A 1007 22.45 -7.05 8.47
CA GLU A 1007 23.09 -5.82 7.98
C GLU A 1007 24.60 -6.04 7.81
N GLU A 1008 25.28 -6.52 8.87
CA GLU A 1008 26.72 -6.83 8.83
C GLU A 1008 27.05 -7.83 7.70
N ILE A 1009 26.21 -8.87 7.53
CA ILE A 1009 26.38 -9.83 6.44
C ILE A 1009 26.19 -9.14 5.09
N SER A 1010 25.12 -8.36 4.93
CA SER A 1010 24.84 -7.67 3.68
C SER A 1010 25.95 -6.70 3.27
N ASP A 1011 26.55 -5.98 4.23
CA ASP A 1011 27.66 -5.06 3.97
C ASP A 1011 28.89 -5.80 3.43
N VAL A 1012 29.27 -6.93 4.05
CA VAL A 1012 30.39 -7.76 3.56
C VAL A 1012 30.08 -8.38 2.19
N MET A 1013 28.83 -8.77 1.94
CA MET A 1013 28.43 -9.29 0.62
C MET A 1013 28.49 -8.20 -0.45
N ARG A 1014 28.16 -6.94 -0.12
CA ARG A 1014 28.30 -5.79 -1.03
C ARG A 1014 29.75 -5.47 -1.35
N GLU A 1015 30.65 -5.53 -0.37
CA GLU A 1015 32.09 -5.40 -0.64
C GLU A 1015 32.55 -6.42 -1.69
N PHE A 1016 32.07 -7.67 -1.61
CA PHE A 1016 32.35 -8.69 -2.62
C PHE A 1016 31.71 -8.44 -4.00
N GLU A 1017 30.54 -7.77 -4.03
CA GLU A 1017 29.90 -7.32 -5.27
C GLU A 1017 30.74 -6.20 -5.93
N GLU A 1018 31.17 -5.21 -5.14
CA GLU A 1018 32.01 -4.08 -5.57
C GLU A 1018 33.41 -4.55 -6.04
N ASP A 1019 33.99 -5.53 -5.36
CA ASP A 1019 35.24 -6.20 -5.75
C ASP A 1019 35.08 -7.08 -7.01
N GLY A 1020 33.85 -7.26 -7.54
CA GLY A 1020 33.53 -8.11 -8.69
C GLY A 1020 33.68 -9.61 -8.44
N THR A 1021 33.83 -10.03 -7.18
CA THR A 1021 34.02 -11.45 -6.80
C THR A 1021 32.69 -12.21 -6.79
N LEU A 1022 31.60 -11.53 -6.40
CA LEU A 1022 30.25 -12.08 -6.37
C LEU A 1022 29.35 -11.36 -7.36
N ILE A 1023 28.50 -12.14 -8.02
CA ILE A 1023 27.35 -11.65 -8.78
C ILE A 1023 26.09 -11.88 -7.94
N LYS A 1024 25.15 -10.95 -8.02
CA LYS A 1024 23.88 -11.02 -7.29
C LYS A 1024 22.72 -11.13 -8.27
N GLY A 1025 21.71 -11.92 -7.96
CA GLY A 1025 20.46 -11.96 -8.71
C GLY A 1025 19.81 -13.35 -8.70
N PHE A 1026 19.15 -13.70 -9.80
CA PHE A 1026 18.45 -14.97 -9.96
C PHE A 1026 19.36 -15.98 -10.64
N LEU A 1027 20.05 -16.79 -9.83
CA LEU A 1027 21.12 -17.69 -10.28
C LEU A 1027 20.76 -19.18 -10.26
N VAL A 1028 19.55 -19.54 -9.80
CA VAL A 1028 19.12 -20.93 -9.65
C VAL A 1028 17.76 -21.13 -10.32
N ASP A 1029 17.65 -22.17 -11.14
CA ASP A 1029 16.37 -22.56 -11.76
C ASP A 1029 15.27 -22.78 -10.71
N ASP A 1030 14.06 -22.30 -11.02
CA ASP A 1030 12.84 -22.40 -10.20
C ASP A 1030 12.93 -21.76 -8.80
N MET A 1031 14.04 -21.06 -8.48
CA MET A 1031 14.22 -20.36 -7.22
C MET A 1031 13.90 -18.88 -7.40
N HIS A 1032 12.93 -18.39 -6.62
CA HIS A 1032 12.48 -16.99 -6.64
C HIS A 1032 13.12 -16.17 -5.52
N ASP A 1033 14.30 -16.59 -5.05
CA ASP A 1033 15.07 -15.91 -3.99
C ASP A 1033 16.30 -15.25 -4.62
N VAL A 1034 16.64 -14.04 -4.18
CA VAL A 1034 17.89 -13.38 -4.58
C VAL A 1034 19.08 -14.14 -3.99
N CYS A 1035 20.03 -14.49 -4.85
CA CYS A 1035 21.21 -15.25 -4.53
C CYS A 1035 22.48 -14.45 -4.86
N TRP A 1036 23.55 -14.73 -4.12
CA TRP A 1036 24.92 -14.36 -4.48
C TRP A 1036 25.62 -15.58 -5.03
N GLY A 1037 26.29 -15.45 -6.17
CA GLY A 1037 27.06 -16.51 -6.79
C GLY A 1037 28.45 -16.05 -7.14
N ARG A 1038 29.40 -16.98 -7.12
CA ARG A 1038 30.77 -16.73 -7.57
C ARG A 1038 30.86 -16.99 -9.07
N HIS A 1039 30.96 -15.95 -9.87
CA HIS A 1039 30.99 -16.06 -11.33
C HIS A 1039 32.08 -17.04 -11.82
N ALA A 1040 33.31 -16.94 -11.28
CA ALA A 1040 34.41 -17.85 -11.61
C ALA A 1040 34.13 -19.34 -11.32
N LEU A 1041 33.31 -19.66 -10.31
CA LEU A 1041 32.93 -21.05 -10.00
C LEU A 1041 31.80 -21.56 -10.88
N LEU A 1042 30.92 -20.67 -11.33
CA LEU A 1042 29.80 -21.00 -12.20
C LEU A 1042 30.26 -21.27 -13.64
N ASP A 1043 31.27 -20.55 -14.14
CA ASP A 1043 31.78 -20.73 -15.50
C ASP A 1043 32.64 -22.00 -15.69
N GLY A 1044 33.39 -22.42 -14.66
CA GLY A 1044 34.30 -23.59 -14.72
C GLY A 1044 33.63 -24.97 -14.59
N SER A 1045 32.30 -25.02 -14.63
CA SER A 1045 31.47 -26.11 -14.11
C SER A 1045 31.24 -27.28 -15.06
N ASP A 1046 31.32 -27.06 -16.37
CA ASP A 1046 31.08 -28.12 -17.38
C ASP A 1046 32.20 -29.18 -17.40
N ALA A 1047 33.35 -28.88 -16.78
CA ALA A 1047 34.47 -29.81 -16.62
C ALA A 1047 34.28 -30.82 -15.46
N ILE A 1048 33.33 -30.60 -14.54
CA ILE A 1048 33.19 -31.42 -13.34
C ILE A 1048 32.31 -32.64 -13.63
N SER A 1049 32.88 -33.84 -13.39
CA SER A 1049 32.15 -35.10 -13.52
C SER A 1049 31.01 -35.20 -12.51
N ARG A 1050 30.02 -36.04 -12.81
CA ARG A 1050 28.90 -36.30 -11.91
C ARG A 1050 29.36 -36.87 -10.56
N THR A 1051 28.75 -36.37 -9.49
CA THR A 1051 28.96 -36.79 -8.10
C THR A 1051 28.29 -38.14 -7.83
N ARG A 1052 28.94 -38.98 -7.04
CA ARG A 1052 28.34 -40.19 -6.45
C ARG A 1052 27.11 -39.84 -5.62
N ASP A 1053 26.21 -40.81 -5.46
CA ASP A 1053 25.11 -40.68 -4.52
C ASP A 1053 25.65 -40.71 -3.09
N LEU A 1054 25.07 -39.89 -2.20
CA LEU A 1054 25.58 -39.70 -0.85
C LEU A 1054 24.48 -39.31 0.13
N VAL A 1055 24.77 -39.44 1.43
CA VAL A 1055 23.91 -38.96 2.51
C VAL A 1055 24.66 -37.89 3.30
N ILE A 1056 24.03 -36.73 3.47
CA ILE A 1056 24.54 -35.67 4.34
C ILE A 1056 23.96 -35.86 5.74
N PRO A 1057 24.77 -36.17 6.77
CA PRO A 1057 24.28 -36.33 8.12
C PRO A 1057 23.90 -34.99 8.76
N PRO A 1058 23.04 -34.97 9.79
CA PRO A 1058 22.65 -33.76 10.50
C PRO A 1058 23.80 -33.10 11.29
N SER A 1059 24.93 -33.79 11.39
CA SER A 1059 26.16 -33.29 11.99
C SER A 1059 27.05 -32.51 11.02
N ASP A 1060 26.84 -32.65 9.70
CA ASP A 1060 27.63 -31.99 8.68
C ASP A 1060 27.34 -30.48 8.62
N PRO A 1061 28.35 -29.61 8.46
CA PRO A 1061 28.14 -28.17 8.28
C PRO A 1061 27.18 -27.79 7.14
N LEU A 1062 27.18 -28.55 6.03
CA LEU A 1062 26.32 -28.29 4.87
C LEU A 1062 24.83 -28.47 5.16
N ILE A 1063 24.44 -29.13 6.25
CA ILE A 1063 23.02 -29.28 6.60
C ILE A 1063 22.33 -27.92 6.80
N HIS A 1064 23.08 -26.91 7.24
CA HIS A 1064 22.58 -25.56 7.45
C HIS A 1064 22.27 -24.85 6.12
N TYR A 1065 23.07 -25.10 5.08
CA TYR A 1065 22.84 -24.64 3.71
C TYR A 1065 21.54 -25.24 3.14
N PHE A 1066 21.32 -26.55 3.34
CA PHE A 1066 20.10 -27.25 2.92
C PHE A 1066 18.90 -27.11 3.88
N GLY A 1067 19.02 -26.29 4.93
CA GLY A 1067 18.01 -26.21 5.98
C GLY A 1067 16.62 -25.74 5.53
N SER A 1068 16.54 -24.86 4.51
CA SER A 1068 15.24 -24.39 3.97
C SER A 1068 14.57 -25.52 3.20
N LEU A 1069 15.31 -26.13 2.26
CA LEU A 1069 14.91 -27.30 1.49
C LEU A 1069 14.42 -28.43 2.41
N LEU A 1070 15.14 -28.70 3.50
CA LEU A 1070 14.82 -29.79 4.43
C LEU A 1070 13.49 -29.56 5.17
N ARG A 1071 13.13 -28.30 5.45
CA ARG A 1071 11.83 -27.93 6.03
C ARG A 1071 10.71 -27.90 4.99
N GLU A 1072 10.95 -27.26 3.85
CA GLU A 1072 9.93 -27.03 2.82
C GLU A 1072 9.54 -28.31 2.12
N ARG A 1073 10.52 -29.14 1.73
CA ARG A 1073 10.26 -30.36 0.97
C ARG A 1073 9.98 -31.57 1.86
N PHE A 1074 10.70 -31.71 2.98
CA PHE A 1074 10.64 -32.91 3.81
C PHE A 1074 10.03 -32.70 5.21
N GLY A 1075 9.67 -31.46 5.58
CA GLY A 1075 9.03 -31.16 6.87
C GLY A 1075 9.92 -31.35 8.10
N TYR A 1076 11.23 -31.54 7.93
CA TYR A 1076 12.17 -31.75 9.04
C TYR A 1076 12.94 -30.47 9.39
N GLY A 1077 13.37 -30.36 10.65
CA GLY A 1077 14.29 -29.29 11.07
C GLY A 1077 15.76 -29.72 11.01
N SER A 1078 16.02 -31.00 11.25
CA SER A 1078 17.33 -31.65 11.20
C SER A 1078 17.09 -33.15 10.95
N ALA A 1079 17.73 -33.69 9.92
CA ALA A 1079 17.60 -35.06 9.46
C ALA A 1079 18.81 -35.44 8.59
N TYR A 1080 18.99 -36.73 8.30
CA TYR A 1080 19.91 -37.21 7.27
C TYR A 1080 19.28 -36.93 5.91
N LEU A 1081 20.00 -36.25 5.01
CA LEU A 1081 19.51 -35.88 3.69
C LEU A 1081 20.14 -36.78 2.62
N VAL A 1082 19.32 -37.46 1.83
CA VAL A 1082 19.74 -38.46 0.83
C VAL A 1082 19.76 -37.81 -0.54
N PHE A 1083 20.91 -37.86 -1.22
CA PHE A 1083 21.08 -37.35 -2.57
C PHE A 1083 21.22 -38.49 -3.58
N HIS A 1084 20.40 -38.45 -4.63
CA HIS A 1084 20.52 -39.30 -5.81
C HIS A 1084 20.68 -38.41 -7.04
N ARG A 1085 21.72 -38.62 -7.85
CA ARG A 1085 22.03 -37.77 -9.02
C ARG A 1085 22.11 -36.27 -8.69
N GLU A 1086 22.72 -35.93 -7.56
CA GLU A 1086 22.87 -34.54 -7.08
C GLU A 1086 21.55 -33.85 -6.72
N GLU A 1087 20.43 -34.59 -6.72
CA GLU A 1087 19.14 -34.12 -6.23
C GLU A 1087 18.79 -34.74 -4.87
N PRO A 1088 18.22 -33.94 -3.96
CA PRO A 1088 17.73 -34.45 -2.69
C PRO A 1088 16.44 -35.25 -2.95
N VAL A 1089 16.44 -36.56 -2.66
CA VAL A 1089 15.31 -37.46 -2.95
C VAL A 1089 14.57 -37.93 -1.70
N ALA A 1090 15.25 -37.94 -0.56
CA ALA A 1090 14.66 -38.33 0.71
C ALA A 1090 15.38 -37.68 1.89
N ALA A 1091 14.69 -37.62 3.04
CA ALA A 1091 15.27 -37.29 4.31
C ALA A 1091 14.77 -38.27 5.40
N PHE A 1092 15.63 -38.64 6.34
CA PHE A 1092 15.25 -39.56 7.42
C PHE A 1092 15.85 -39.17 8.76
N LYS A 1093 15.17 -39.53 9.85
CA LYS A 1093 15.70 -39.41 11.21
C LYS A 1093 16.13 -40.77 11.71
N ALA A 1094 17.30 -40.80 12.34
CA ALA A 1094 17.82 -42.00 12.95
C ALA A 1094 18.53 -41.72 14.27
N ASN A 1095 18.48 -42.71 15.16
CA ASN A 1095 19.24 -42.74 16.41
C ASN A 1095 20.30 -43.83 16.31
N THR A 1096 21.55 -43.48 16.59
CA THR A 1096 22.64 -44.46 16.64
C THR A 1096 22.73 -45.05 18.04
N ARG A 1097 22.61 -46.37 18.17
CA ARG A 1097 22.78 -47.10 19.43
C ARG A 1097 23.54 -48.41 19.17
N GLU A 1098 24.54 -48.70 19.98
CA GLU A 1098 25.30 -49.98 19.94
C GLU A 1098 25.83 -50.34 18.53
N GLY A 1099 26.28 -49.36 17.75
CA GLY A 1099 26.77 -49.58 16.38
C GLY A 1099 25.68 -49.85 15.34
N VAL A 1100 24.41 -49.54 15.65
CA VAL A 1100 23.25 -49.72 14.76
C VAL A 1100 22.54 -48.38 14.54
N ILE A 1101 22.15 -48.10 13.30
CA ILE A 1101 21.38 -46.91 12.91
C ILE A 1101 19.89 -47.27 12.93
N HIS A 1102 19.18 -46.80 13.96
CA HIS A 1102 17.74 -47.02 14.12
C HIS A 1102 16.92 -45.93 13.45
N ILE A 1103 16.26 -46.25 12.33
CA ILE A 1103 15.42 -45.29 11.59
C ILE A 1103 14.09 -45.10 12.34
N THR A 1104 13.81 -43.86 12.73
CA THR A 1104 12.58 -43.48 13.45
C THR A 1104 11.54 -42.84 12.55
N ASP A 1105 11.99 -42.13 11.51
CA ASP A 1105 11.12 -41.33 10.63
C ASP A 1105 11.74 -41.23 9.23
N PHE A 1106 10.93 -41.20 8.18
CA PHE A 1106 11.37 -41.16 6.77
C PHE A 1106 10.34 -40.43 5.91
N VAL A 1107 10.81 -39.51 5.07
CA VAL A 1107 10.03 -38.82 4.04
C VAL A 1107 10.88 -38.80 2.76
N GLY A 1108 10.33 -39.26 1.64
CA GLY A 1108 11.03 -39.24 0.35
C GLY A 1108 10.06 -39.33 -0.82
N ASP A 1109 10.57 -39.10 -2.02
CA ASP A 1109 9.78 -39.19 -3.25
C ASP A 1109 9.32 -40.64 -3.48
N SER A 1110 8.03 -40.84 -3.78
CA SER A 1110 7.44 -42.18 -3.98
C SER A 1110 8.11 -42.95 -5.12
N ASP A 1111 8.48 -42.25 -6.18
CA ASP A 1111 8.98 -42.86 -7.42
C ASP A 1111 10.46 -43.24 -7.32
N LEU A 1112 11.17 -42.69 -6.33
CA LEU A 1112 12.62 -42.90 -6.09
C LEU A 1112 12.88 -43.54 -4.71
N GLU A 1113 11.86 -44.12 -4.08
CA GLU A 1113 11.96 -44.74 -2.74
C GLU A 1113 12.99 -45.89 -2.74
N LYS A 1114 13.08 -46.65 -3.83
CA LYS A 1114 14.04 -47.76 -4.01
C LYS A 1114 15.48 -47.27 -4.10
N GLU A 1115 15.71 -46.22 -4.87
CA GLU A 1115 17.02 -45.56 -5.00
C GLU A 1115 17.44 -44.94 -3.68
N ALA A 1116 16.53 -44.24 -2.99
CA ALA A 1116 16.80 -43.69 -1.66
C ALA A 1116 17.22 -44.78 -0.66
N LEU A 1117 16.52 -45.92 -0.63
CA LEU A 1117 16.89 -47.05 0.23
C LEU A 1117 18.23 -47.68 -0.14
N ARG A 1118 18.61 -47.71 -1.43
CA ARG A 1118 19.94 -48.15 -1.86
C ARG A 1118 21.01 -47.24 -1.26
N VAL A 1119 20.87 -45.93 -1.44
CA VAL A 1119 21.84 -44.93 -0.95
C VAL A 1119 21.95 -44.96 0.57
N MET A 1120 20.83 -45.17 1.28
CA MET A 1120 20.85 -45.35 2.74
C MET A 1120 21.62 -46.61 3.17
N LYS A 1121 21.48 -47.72 2.44
CA LYS A 1121 22.23 -48.96 2.71
C LYS A 1121 23.72 -48.80 2.42
N GLU A 1122 24.08 -48.11 1.34
CA GLU A 1122 25.47 -47.77 1.02
C GLU A 1122 26.08 -46.91 2.13
N PHE A 1123 25.37 -45.88 2.61
CA PHE A 1123 25.81 -45.07 3.74
C PHE A 1123 26.01 -45.90 5.02
N ALA A 1124 25.07 -46.79 5.35
CA ALA A 1124 25.19 -47.69 6.49
C ALA A 1124 26.39 -48.64 6.39
N TRP A 1125 26.66 -49.14 5.19
CA TRP A 1125 27.81 -49.98 4.90
C TRP A 1125 29.14 -49.22 5.02
N GLU A 1126 29.21 -47.97 4.55
CA GLU A 1126 30.41 -47.11 4.65
C GLU A 1126 30.84 -46.83 6.10
N HIS A 1127 29.92 -46.94 7.05
CA HIS A 1127 30.14 -46.67 8.47
C HIS A 1127 30.20 -47.94 9.32
N ASP A 1128 30.09 -49.13 8.71
CA ASP A 1128 30.01 -50.43 9.40
C ASP A 1128 28.88 -50.47 10.45
N MET A 1129 27.75 -49.83 10.16
CA MET A 1129 26.59 -49.76 11.06
C MET A 1129 25.30 -50.15 10.34
N PRO A 1130 24.72 -51.34 10.60
CA PRO A 1130 23.51 -51.78 9.89
C PRO A 1130 22.28 -50.93 10.23
N LEU A 1131 21.39 -50.76 9.24
CA LEU A 1131 20.08 -50.12 9.43
C LEU A 1131 19.09 -51.07 10.10
N ARG A 1132 18.37 -50.61 11.13
CA ARG A 1132 17.28 -51.36 11.79
C ARG A 1132 16.10 -50.45 12.14
N GLY A 1133 14.92 -51.03 12.37
CA GLY A 1133 13.75 -50.31 12.89
C GLY A 1133 12.43 -50.76 12.26
N LYS A 1134 11.31 -50.58 12.97
CA LYS A 1134 9.98 -50.98 12.47
C LYS A 1134 9.62 -50.29 11.15
N LEU A 1135 10.01 -49.03 11.01
CA LEU A 1135 9.78 -48.25 9.78
C LEU A 1135 10.66 -48.75 8.63
N TYR A 1136 11.95 -49.01 8.90
CA TYR A 1136 12.87 -49.57 7.91
C TYR A 1136 12.42 -50.93 7.39
N GLU A 1137 11.96 -51.85 8.25
CA GLU A 1137 11.45 -53.15 7.79
C GLU A 1137 10.21 -52.98 6.88
N ARG A 1138 9.32 -52.02 7.19
CA ARG A 1138 8.18 -51.70 6.31
C ARG A 1138 8.64 -51.14 4.96
N LEU A 1139 9.61 -50.23 4.95
CA LEU A 1139 10.19 -49.67 3.74
C LEU A 1139 10.92 -50.74 2.92
N ARG A 1140 11.58 -51.70 3.58
CA ARG A 1140 12.28 -52.82 2.92
C ARG A 1140 11.33 -53.83 2.28
N THR A 1141 10.13 -54.01 2.85
CA THR A 1141 9.11 -54.93 2.33
C THR A 1141 8.31 -54.37 1.16
N ARG A 1142 8.25 -53.04 1.03
CA ARG A 1142 7.67 -52.35 -0.13
C ARG A 1142 8.71 -52.31 -1.25
#